data_AF-A0A178ZC03-F1
#
_entry.id   AF-A0A178ZC03-F1
#
_cell.length_a   1.000
_cell.length_b   1.000
_cell.length_c   1.000
_cell.angle_alpha   90.00
_cell.angle_beta   90.00
_cell.angle_gamma   90.00
#
_symmetry.space_group_name_H-M   'P 1'
#
loop_
_entity.id
_entity.type
_entity.pdbx_description
1 polymer ?
#
loop_
_entity_poly.entity_id
_entity_poly.type
_entity_poly.pdbx_seq_one_letter_code
_entity_poly.pdbx_strand_id
1 'polypeptide(L)'
;MAPLTLHEACLWLADAMEQYWSSDEVLNRQHSALISGLRSSSAKASEGKQTVLALMPALICHVDEVVQRGQPDGFKNAILNTLADSTRDVPLWRPLFGLEAKQRSVINDNEMRGRSPPDCIVEVVRRVISGTAQATTSEQLRSALRIIANCCADNNINRSIIVERSGIETMLEMVRERRECDLVIPTLYNVCVDYDEPARNAAGEPWVSLQAKGEEAESDTTINAAEQRLGTYWSNEKLTSFEILLRAKDSGKVSIGTLTDLIEMASRIALHGTHNFVHKANGNATGDLVDIDTTADILHSLLTHGVELANEDIDCRASMCQAVLNLLSQADTHRAVSEDFRMIWNLVHLPYPSDDSGDEIDDPDEEEQVLLPYRKAMLKMVYSISATETYEHVSGSQSPLIRNCITFLDVDKPLGLSASICVLLANSIVSKERAEQLIKSTPNIARFLSELFVKTTESEVLLPALSLAMRLSLCPEGQDAFHEVNMASAVSRLLGSTKSEVDSLGLQIQRDVIALVRLMIKGRIEYLPQLACNRKDSSDANLMAMVFSIFEKTSHPETKAEVGRLSIEVVRTLFPSRQHPMQSATASGKDRPGHIDHEKAESLFQYIFPAQATTPALSTPETPTSASTTVADTIGWILTQSTSLSSDSQPQQQSPSPHPSLSQAEAEAWFGLALLSTFPSTHGSIRAAMARDDFQLLKRLREIATQTRSSLDGSRSLEGNKEDDQGESARGGNAAPGLTGKTATNKSVDPRYENIKVLIARMVQPQSASHHPHLLPLQSSTLDKKAQSPRTTPEDIEADKQVQAGLEAAAAEMGLDWVLL
;
A
#
# COMPACT_ATOMS: atom_id res chain seq x y z
N MET A 1 -42.15 -12.41 -30.54
CA MET A 1 -42.60 -12.51 -31.95
C MET A 1 -41.61 -13.40 -32.69
N ALA A 2 -42.05 -14.20 -33.66
CA ALA A 2 -41.12 -14.92 -34.54
C ALA A 2 -40.28 -13.89 -35.34
N PRO A 3 -38.98 -14.14 -35.59
CA PRO A 3 -38.16 -13.23 -36.38
C PRO A 3 -38.72 -13.13 -37.81
N LEU A 4 -38.91 -11.90 -38.29
CA LEU A 4 -39.36 -11.64 -39.66
C LEU A 4 -38.37 -12.25 -40.65
N THR A 5 -38.90 -12.90 -41.69
CA THR A 5 -38.08 -13.35 -42.82
C THR A 5 -37.56 -12.13 -43.60
N LEU A 6 -36.47 -12.31 -44.37
CA LEU A 6 -35.91 -11.23 -45.21
C LEU A 6 -36.96 -10.61 -46.16
N HIS A 7 -37.89 -11.43 -46.66
CA HIS A 7 -38.99 -10.95 -47.49
C HIS A 7 -39.92 -10.02 -46.74
N GLU A 8 -40.40 -10.46 -45.58
CA GLU A 8 -41.32 -9.69 -44.74
C GLU A 8 -40.66 -8.40 -44.25
N ALA A 9 -39.36 -8.44 -43.96
CA ALA A 9 -38.55 -7.27 -43.63
C ALA A 9 -38.49 -6.23 -44.77
N CYS A 10 -38.28 -6.68 -46.02
CA CYS A 10 -38.24 -5.82 -47.19
C CYS A 10 -39.62 -5.23 -47.52
N LEU A 11 -40.69 -6.05 -47.41
CA LEU A 11 -42.07 -5.59 -47.59
C LEU A 11 -42.44 -4.53 -46.54
N TRP A 12 -42.13 -4.81 -45.27
CA TRP A 12 -42.38 -3.86 -44.18
C TRP A 12 -41.65 -2.54 -44.41
N LEU A 13 -40.37 -2.57 -44.79
CA LEU A 13 -39.62 -1.34 -45.05
C LEU A 13 -40.20 -0.58 -46.25
N ALA A 14 -40.59 -1.28 -47.31
CA ALA A 14 -41.23 -0.68 -48.48
C ALA A 14 -42.56 0.01 -48.12
N ASP A 15 -43.41 -0.68 -47.36
CA ASP A 15 -44.72 -0.18 -46.93
C ASP A 15 -44.61 0.99 -45.95
N ALA A 16 -43.58 0.99 -45.10
CA ALA A 16 -43.29 2.09 -44.19
C ALA A 16 -42.77 3.32 -44.97
N MET A 17 -41.90 3.12 -45.95
CA MET A 17 -41.37 4.20 -46.79
C MET A 17 -42.44 4.85 -47.69
N GLU A 18 -43.35 4.06 -48.27
CA GLU A 18 -44.40 4.54 -49.18
C GLU A 18 -45.38 5.55 -48.56
N GLN A 19 -45.40 5.65 -47.22
CA GLN A 19 -46.23 6.61 -46.48
C GLN A 19 -45.72 8.05 -46.60
N TYR A 20 -44.49 8.25 -47.07
CA TYR A 20 -43.83 9.55 -47.06
C TYR A 20 -43.32 9.94 -48.45
N TRP A 21 -43.52 11.21 -48.82
CA TRP A 21 -43.12 11.71 -50.14
C TRP A 21 -42.48 13.09 -50.04
N SER A 22 -41.50 13.34 -50.90
CA SER A 22 -40.84 14.64 -51.02
C SER A 22 -41.63 15.59 -51.91
N SER A 23 -41.32 16.87 -51.84
CA SER A 23 -41.70 17.88 -52.84
C SER A 23 -40.83 17.83 -54.10
N ASP A 24 -39.71 17.11 -54.08
CA ASP A 24 -38.83 16.91 -55.24
C ASP A 24 -39.27 15.69 -56.08
N GLU A 25 -39.72 15.95 -57.31
CA GLU A 25 -40.17 14.90 -58.24
C GLU A 25 -39.05 13.95 -58.69
N VAL A 26 -37.80 14.39 -58.74
CA VAL A 26 -36.65 13.53 -59.08
C VAL A 26 -36.41 12.54 -57.95
N LEU A 27 -36.38 13.05 -56.72
CA LEU A 27 -36.21 12.24 -55.51
C LEU A 27 -37.36 11.24 -55.33
N ASN A 28 -38.59 11.66 -55.62
CA ASN A 28 -39.76 10.77 -55.57
C ASN A 28 -39.70 9.63 -56.61
N ARG A 29 -39.12 9.86 -57.80
CA ARG A 29 -38.93 8.79 -58.79
C ARG A 29 -37.92 7.76 -58.29
N GLN A 30 -36.82 8.19 -57.70
CA GLN A 30 -35.84 7.29 -57.07
C GLN A 30 -36.47 6.53 -55.88
N HIS A 31 -37.24 7.24 -55.05
CA HIS A 31 -37.98 6.67 -53.92
C HIS A 31 -38.94 5.55 -54.36
N SER A 32 -39.75 5.82 -55.39
CA SER A 32 -40.70 4.85 -55.94
C SER A 32 -40.01 3.63 -56.56
N ALA A 33 -38.88 3.84 -57.26
CA ALA A 33 -38.08 2.75 -57.81
C ALA A 33 -37.49 1.86 -56.71
N LEU A 34 -37.01 2.47 -55.62
CA LEU A 34 -36.49 1.76 -54.45
C LEU A 34 -37.57 0.93 -53.75
N ILE A 35 -38.76 1.50 -53.50
CA ILE A 35 -39.92 0.78 -52.93
C ILE A 35 -40.27 -0.44 -53.81
N SER A 36 -40.34 -0.24 -55.11
CA SER A 36 -40.61 -1.33 -56.07
C SER A 36 -39.54 -2.41 -56.03
N GLY A 37 -38.26 -2.00 -55.93
CA GLY A 37 -37.13 -2.88 -55.74
C GLY A 37 -37.28 -3.74 -54.48
N LEU A 38 -37.51 -3.10 -53.33
CA LEU A 38 -37.69 -3.78 -52.04
C LEU A 38 -38.83 -4.82 -52.08
N ARG A 39 -39.97 -4.48 -52.71
CA ARG A 39 -41.09 -5.41 -52.90
C ARG A 39 -40.74 -6.61 -53.79
N SER A 40 -39.88 -6.41 -54.78
CA SER A 40 -39.48 -7.45 -55.73
C SER A 40 -38.38 -8.40 -55.22
N SER A 41 -37.60 -7.96 -54.21
CA SER A 41 -36.32 -8.57 -53.84
C SER A 41 -36.35 -9.93 -53.16
N SER A 42 -37.47 -10.65 -53.12
CA SER A 42 -37.49 -12.03 -52.64
C SER A 42 -38.71 -12.84 -53.08
N ALA A 43 -39.06 -12.78 -54.36
CA ALA A 43 -40.05 -13.72 -54.93
C ALA A 43 -39.55 -15.18 -54.99
N LYS A 44 -38.26 -15.46 -54.72
CA LYS A 44 -37.66 -16.80 -54.67
C LYS A 44 -36.76 -16.97 -53.43
N ALA A 45 -37.04 -17.98 -52.60
CA ALA A 45 -36.45 -18.17 -51.27
C ALA A 45 -34.91 -18.40 -51.23
N SER A 46 -34.29 -18.82 -52.34
CA SER A 46 -32.84 -19.13 -52.39
C SER A 46 -31.94 -17.96 -52.82
N GLU A 47 -32.50 -16.88 -53.38
CA GLU A 47 -31.74 -15.73 -53.95
C GLU A 47 -31.98 -14.40 -53.20
N GLY A 48 -32.83 -14.40 -52.17
CA GLY A 48 -33.29 -13.16 -51.51
C GLY A 48 -32.17 -12.31 -50.91
N LYS A 49 -31.18 -12.91 -50.24
CA LYS A 49 -30.05 -12.17 -49.64
C LYS A 49 -29.21 -11.46 -50.70
N GLN A 50 -28.89 -12.15 -51.80
CA GLN A 50 -28.10 -11.58 -52.89
C GLN A 50 -28.84 -10.44 -53.61
N THR A 51 -30.16 -10.58 -53.73
CA THR A 51 -31.02 -9.57 -54.36
C THR A 51 -31.11 -8.31 -53.50
N VAL A 52 -31.21 -8.46 -52.16
CA VAL A 52 -31.18 -7.32 -51.23
C VAL A 52 -29.81 -6.64 -51.21
N LEU A 53 -28.71 -7.40 -51.22
CA LEU A 53 -27.36 -6.84 -51.32
C LEU A 53 -27.18 -6.02 -52.61
N ALA A 54 -27.73 -6.48 -53.74
CA ALA A 54 -27.69 -5.75 -55.00
C ALA A 54 -28.50 -4.43 -54.96
N LEU A 55 -29.49 -4.29 -54.07
CA LEU A 55 -30.23 -3.05 -53.86
C LEU A 55 -29.55 -2.05 -52.93
N MET A 56 -28.62 -2.51 -52.07
CA MET A 56 -28.01 -1.64 -51.06
C MET A 56 -27.36 -0.38 -51.65
N PRO A 57 -26.60 -0.41 -52.76
CA PRO A 57 -26.06 0.80 -53.36
C PRO A 57 -27.12 1.85 -53.73
N ALA A 58 -28.27 1.40 -54.23
CA ALA A 58 -29.38 2.29 -54.57
C ALA A 58 -30.06 2.86 -53.32
N LEU A 59 -30.21 2.04 -52.27
CA LEU A 59 -30.74 2.49 -50.99
C LEU A 59 -29.81 3.52 -50.33
N ILE A 60 -28.50 3.28 -50.31
CA ILE A 60 -27.50 4.20 -49.72
C ILE A 60 -27.52 5.54 -50.44
N CYS A 61 -27.46 5.53 -51.79
CA CYS A 61 -27.54 6.73 -52.60
C CYS A 61 -28.84 7.51 -52.35
N HIS A 62 -29.98 6.80 -52.27
CA HIS A 62 -31.27 7.41 -51.99
C HIS A 62 -31.31 8.07 -50.61
N VAL A 63 -30.82 7.40 -49.56
CA VAL A 63 -30.82 7.94 -48.20
C VAL A 63 -29.89 9.16 -48.09
N ASP A 64 -28.72 9.13 -48.73
CA ASP A 64 -27.82 10.30 -48.80
C ASP A 64 -28.50 11.50 -49.50
N GLU A 65 -29.17 11.26 -50.63
CA GLU A 65 -29.91 12.31 -51.34
C GLU A 65 -31.10 12.85 -50.52
N VAL A 66 -31.81 11.99 -49.79
CA VAL A 66 -32.87 12.41 -48.84
C VAL A 66 -32.29 13.32 -47.77
N VAL A 67 -31.18 12.94 -47.14
CA VAL A 67 -30.52 13.75 -46.11
C VAL A 67 -30.08 15.12 -46.66
N GLN A 68 -29.50 15.14 -47.86
CA GLN A 68 -28.97 16.36 -48.48
C GLN A 68 -30.07 17.29 -49.01
N ARG A 69 -31.10 16.76 -49.68
CA ARG A 69 -32.04 17.56 -50.50
C ARG A 69 -33.51 17.31 -50.21
N GLY A 70 -33.86 16.29 -49.41
CA GLY A 70 -35.24 15.94 -49.13
C GLY A 70 -36.01 17.11 -48.51
N GLN A 71 -37.12 17.51 -49.13
CA GLN A 71 -37.99 18.57 -48.59
C GLN A 71 -39.45 18.09 -48.57
N PRO A 72 -40.26 18.43 -47.56
CA PRO A 72 -39.90 19.19 -46.35
C PRO A 72 -39.03 18.38 -45.38
N ASP A 73 -38.46 19.00 -44.34
CA ASP A 73 -37.67 18.30 -43.32
C ASP A 73 -38.42 17.11 -42.67
N GLY A 74 -39.75 17.19 -42.58
CA GLY A 74 -40.59 16.07 -42.13
C GLY A 74 -40.42 14.79 -42.95
N PHE A 75 -40.11 14.90 -44.25
CA PHE A 75 -39.79 13.74 -45.09
C PHE A 75 -38.44 13.13 -44.68
N LYS A 76 -37.41 13.95 -44.43
CA LYS A 76 -36.10 13.47 -43.96
C LYS A 76 -36.24 12.74 -42.62
N ASN A 77 -36.97 13.35 -41.68
CA ASN A 77 -37.20 12.81 -40.35
C ASN A 77 -37.93 11.46 -40.44
N ALA A 78 -38.99 11.38 -41.26
CA ALA A 78 -39.75 10.15 -41.45
C ALA A 78 -38.89 9.01 -41.99
N ILE A 79 -38.10 9.26 -43.05
CA ILE A 79 -37.23 8.22 -43.63
C ILE A 79 -36.18 7.75 -42.61
N LEU A 80 -35.48 8.65 -41.93
CA LEU A 80 -34.49 8.27 -40.91
C LEU A 80 -35.14 7.54 -39.72
N ASN A 81 -36.32 7.96 -39.27
CA ASN A 81 -37.06 7.25 -38.23
C ASN A 81 -37.46 5.85 -38.66
N THR A 82 -37.97 5.68 -39.89
CA THR A 82 -38.29 4.37 -40.45
C THR A 82 -37.07 3.43 -40.47
N LEU A 83 -35.90 3.93 -40.86
CA LEU A 83 -34.65 3.16 -40.83
C LEU A 83 -34.19 2.85 -39.38
N ALA A 84 -34.40 3.78 -38.44
CA ALA A 84 -34.11 3.54 -37.02
C ALA A 84 -35.03 2.47 -36.43
N ASP A 85 -36.32 2.49 -36.75
CA ASP A 85 -37.29 1.47 -36.33
C ASP A 85 -36.99 0.12 -37.00
N SER A 86 -36.60 0.13 -38.28
CA SER A 86 -36.26 -1.11 -39.01
C SER A 86 -35.08 -1.84 -38.36
N THR A 87 -34.04 -1.12 -37.92
CA THR A 87 -32.86 -1.72 -37.27
C THR A 87 -33.13 -2.20 -35.85
N ARG A 88 -34.12 -1.61 -35.17
CA ARG A 88 -34.58 -2.06 -33.84
C ARG A 88 -35.42 -3.31 -33.96
N ASP A 89 -36.46 -3.25 -34.80
CA ASP A 89 -37.53 -4.25 -34.85
C ASP A 89 -37.15 -5.44 -35.73
N VAL A 90 -36.20 -5.25 -36.66
CA VAL A 90 -35.69 -6.30 -37.56
C VAL A 90 -34.15 -6.31 -37.57
N PRO A 91 -33.50 -7.07 -36.67
CA PRO A 91 -32.04 -7.11 -36.54
C PRO A 91 -31.27 -7.47 -37.82
N LEU A 92 -31.93 -8.12 -38.79
CA LEU A 92 -31.37 -8.45 -40.11
C LEU A 92 -30.85 -7.22 -40.88
N TRP A 93 -31.43 -6.03 -40.64
CA TRP A 93 -30.96 -4.80 -41.28
C TRP A 93 -29.62 -4.29 -40.73
N ARG A 94 -29.27 -4.62 -39.49
CA ARG A 94 -28.05 -4.12 -38.83
C ARG A 94 -26.77 -4.42 -39.63
N PRO A 95 -26.47 -5.67 -40.04
CA PRO A 95 -25.30 -5.94 -40.88
C PRO A 95 -25.45 -5.40 -42.32
N LEU A 96 -26.68 -5.29 -42.84
CA LEU A 96 -26.92 -4.80 -44.21
C LEU A 96 -26.73 -3.28 -44.33
N PHE A 97 -26.97 -2.53 -43.25
CA PHE A 97 -26.82 -1.07 -43.23
C PHE A 97 -25.37 -0.62 -43.10
N GLY A 98 -24.47 -1.50 -42.72
CA GLY A 98 -23.02 -1.26 -42.72
C GLY A 98 -22.31 -1.91 -43.90
N LEU A 99 -21.10 -2.41 -43.66
CA LEU A 99 -20.24 -2.98 -44.70
C LEU A 99 -20.19 -4.50 -44.61
N GLU A 100 -20.01 -5.18 -45.75
CA GLU A 100 -19.80 -6.64 -45.78
C GLU A 100 -18.44 -7.06 -45.20
N ALA A 101 -17.44 -6.18 -45.33
CA ALA A 101 -16.08 -6.40 -44.84
C ALA A 101 -15.43 -5.06 -44.48
N LYS A 102 -14.42 -5.12 -43.60
CA LYS A 102 -13.62 -3.97 -43.18
C LYS A 102 -12.91 -3.32 -44.37
N GLN A 103 -12.89 -1.99 -44.39
CA GLN A 103 -12.27 -1.22 -45.47
C GLN A 103 -10.79 -0.94 -45.20
N ARG A 104 -10.07 -0.53 -46.25
CA ARG A 104 -8.68 -0.09 -46.14
C ARG A 104 -8.64 1.34 -45.57
N SER A 105 -7.60 1.66 -44.79
CA SER A 105 -7.39 2.99 -44.19
C SER A 105 -7.54 4.16 -45.19
N VAL A 106 -7.04 4.04 -46.42
CA VAL A 106 -7.17 5.07 -47.46
C VAL A 106 -8.63 5.39 -47.82
N ILE A 107 -9.50 4.38 -47.79
CA ILE A 107 -10.93 4.55 -48.08
C ILE A 107 -11.57 5.29 -46.89
N ASN A 108 -11.29 4.88 -45.67
CA ASN A 108 -11.78 5.56 -44.47
C ASN A 108 -11.35 7.03 -44.42
N ASP A 109 -10.12 7.35 -44.84
CA ASP A 109 -9.63 8.74 -44.94
C ASP A 109 -10.43 9.57 -45.95
N ASN A 110 -10.80 8.98 -47.09
CA ASN A 110 -11.62 9.66 -48.10
C ASN A 110 -13.05 9.88 -47.61
N GLU A 111 -13.62 8.89 -46.91
CA GLU A 111 -14.95 8.96 -46.30
C GLU A 111 -15.01 10.03 -45.20
N MET A 112 -14.03 10.04 -44.28
CA MET A 112 -13.90 11.06 -43.24
C MET A 112 -13.85 12.48 -43.81
N ARG A 113 -13.17 12.67 -44.94
CA ARG A 113 -13.02 13.98 -45.60
C ARG A 113 -14.18 14.32 -46.54
N GLY A 114 -15.20 13.47 -46.65
CA GLY A 114 -16.33 13.65 -47.57
C GLY A 114 -15.92 13.69 -49.04
N ARG A 115 -14.78 13.07 -49.40
CA ARG A 115 -14.24 13.06 -50.77
C ARG A 115 -14.87 11.98 -51.66
N SER A 116 -15.63 11.08 -51.05
CA SER A 116 -16.35 9.98 -51.68
C SER A 116 -17.84 10.04 -51.32
N PRO A 117 -18.74 9.55 -52.18
CA PRO A 117 -20.12 9.26 -51.78
C PRO A 117 -20.12 8.18 -50.68
N PRO A 118 -21.06 8.23 -49.71
CA PRO A 118 -21.10 7.28 -48.61
C PRO A 118 -21.26 5.84 -49.13
N ASP A 119 -20.51 4.93 -48.52
CA ASP A 119 -20.42 3.52 -48.93
C ASP A 119 -21.38 2.58 -48.18
N CYS A 120 -22.04 3.08 -47.13
CA CYS A 120 -23.07 2.37 -46.37
C CYS A 120 -24.01 3.35 -45.65
N ILE A 121 -25.14 2.87 -45.11
CA ILE A 121 -26.09 3.72 -44.36
C ILE A 121 -25.47 4.20 -43.05
N VAL A 122 -24.67 3.38 -42.37
CA VAL A 122 -23.96 3.77 -41.14
C VAL A 122 -23.07 5.01 -41.39
N GLU A 123 -22.41 5.10 -42.53
CA GLU A 123 -21.64 6.29 -42.93
C GLU A 123 -22.53 7.51 -43.18
N VAL A 124 -23.69 7.33 -43.83
CA VAL A 124 -24.66 8.42 -44.04
C VAL A 124 -25.07 9.01 -42.69
N VAL A 125 -25.45 8.18 -41.71
CA VAL A 125 -25.89 8.66 -40.39
C VAL A 125 -24.73 9.20 -39.55
N ARG A 126 -23.50 8.70 -39.72
CA ARG A 126 -22.28 9.29 -39.14
C ARG A 126 -22.07 10.72 -39.65
N ARG A 127 -22.27 10.96 -40.95
CA ARG A 127 -22.18 12.30 -41.57
C ARG A 127 -23.29 13.25 -41.08
N VAL A 128 -24.48 12.73 -40.79
CA VAL A 128 -25.60 13.47 -40.18
C VAL A 128 -25.21 13.99 -38.79
N ILE A 129 -24.66 13.13 -37.92
CA ILE A 129 -24.24 13.56 -36.56
C ILE A 129 -23.00 14.47 -36.58
N SER A 130 -22.12 14.30 -37.58
CA SER A 130 -20.94 15.17 -37.77
C SER A 130 -21.28 16.59 -38.24
N GLY A 131 -22.55 16.88 -38.56
CA GLY A 131 -22.96 18.19 -39.08
C GLY A 131 -22.46 18.49 -40.50
N THR A 132 -22.01 17.46 -41.23
CA THR A 132 -21.59 17.61 -42.64
C THR A 132 -22.77 17.67 -43.61
N ALA A 133 -23.96 17.25 -43.15
CA ALA A 133 -25.23 17.42 -43.85
C ALA A 133 -25.79 18.85 -43.63
N GLN A 134 -26.62 19.33 -44.56
CA GLN A 134 -27.34 20.61 -44.42
C GLN A 134 -28.15 20.65 -43.10
N ALA A 135 -28.32 21.83 -42.49
CA ALA A 135 -29.03 22.10 -41.23
C ALA A 135 -29.80 20.89 -40.62
N THR A 136 -29.12 20.13 -39.77
CA THR A 136 -29.66 18.90 -39.17
C THR A 136 -30.60 19.23 -38.01
N THR A 137 -31.81 18.67 -38.00
CA THR A 137 -32.75 18.84 -36.89
C THR A 137 -32.42 17.90 -35.71
N SER A 138 -32.89 18.22 -34.50
CA SER A 138 -32.77 17.32 -33.33
C SER A 138 -33.32 15.93 -33.62
N GLU A 139 -34.48 15.85 -34.30
CA GLU A 139 -35.09 14.57 -34.66
C GLU A 139 -34.17 13.73 -35.57
N GLN A 140 -33.54 14.34 -36.58
CA GLN A 140 -32.60 13.64 -37.47
C GLN A 140 -31.37 13.11 -36.72
N LEU A 141 -30.84 13.88 -35.78
CA LEU A 141 -29.72 13.44 -34.93
C LEU A 141 -30.13 12.25 -34.08
N ARG A 142 -31.32 12.30 -33.47
CA ARG A 142 -31.84 11.21 -32.65
C ARG A 142 -32.05 9.93 -33.47
N SER A 143 -32.61 10.02 -34.68
CA SER A 143 -32.76 8.88 -35.57
C SER A 143 -31.40 8.32 -36.00
N ALA A 144 -30.44 9.19 -36.34
CA ALA A 144 -29.09 8.80 -36.72
C ALA A 144 -28.36 8.06 -35.59
N LEU A 145 -28.40 8.58 -34.36
CA LEU A 145 -27.83 7.92 -33.18
C LEU A 145 -28.48 6.56 -32.91
N ARG A 146 -29.81 6.45 -33.04
CA ARG A 146 -30.52 5.16 -32.90
C ARG A 146 -30.06 4.14 -33.95
N ILE A 147 -29.88 4.56 -35.21
CA ILE A 147 -29.37 3.67 -36.27
C ILE A 147 -27.96 3.20 -35.92
N ILE A 148 -27.07 4.11 -35.50
CA ILE A 148 -25.69 3.77 -35.10
C ILE A 148 -25.70 2.79 -33.93
N ALA A 149 -26.43 3.10 -32.86
CA ALA A 149 -26.51 2.28 -31.65
C ALA A 149 -27.02 0.87 -31.97
N ASN A 150 -28.08 0.74 -32.78
CA ASN A 150 -28.63 -0.54 -33.19
C ASN A 150 -27.68 -1.32 -34.09
N CYS A 151 -27.05 -0.66 -35.07
CA CYS A 151 -26.17 -1.33 -36.02
C CYS A 151 -24.84 -1.75 -35.38
N CYS A 152 -24.39 -1.06 -34.33
CA CYS A 152 -23.14 -1.35 -33.65
C CYS A 152 -23.29 -2.34 -32.49
N ALA A 153 -24.48 -2.55 -31.92
CA ALA A 153 -24.69 -3.36 -30.71
C ALA A 153 -24.07 -4.77 -30.76
N ASP A 154 -24.03 -5.41 -31.93
CA ASP A 154 -23.58 -6.79 -32.10
C ASP A 154 -22.75 -7.02 -33.38
N ASN A 155 -22.08 -5.98 -33.90
CA ASN A 155 -21.32 -6.07 -35.15
C ASN A 155 -20.05 -5.22 -35.18
N ASN A 156 -18.89 -5.88 -35.12
CA ASN A 156 -17.57 -5.23 -35.12
C ASN A 156 -17.19 -4.58 -36.47
N ILE A 157 -17.73 -5.05 -37.59
CA ILE A 157 -17.54 -4.37 -38.89
C ILE A 157 -18.24 -3.01 -38.85
N ASN A 158 -19.45 -2.94 -38.30
CA ASN A 158 -20.18 -1.68 -38.15
C ASN A 158 -19.52 -0.74 -37.14
N ARG A 159 -19.06 -1.27 -35.99
CA ARG A 159 -18.25 -0.51 -35.03
C ARG A 159 -17.01 0.09 -35.68
N SER A 160 -16.31 -0.69 -36.52
CA SER A 160 -15.10 -0.21 -37.21
C SER A 160 -15.34 1.04 -38.07
N ILE A 161 -16.53 1.20 -38.66
CA ILE A 161 -16.90 2.40 -39.42
C ILE A 161 -16.89 3.62 -38.50
N ILE A 162 -17.48 3.50 -37.30
CA ILE A 162 -17.54 4.60 -36.34
C ILE A 162 -16.16 4.90 -35.75
N VAL A 163 -15.40 3.86 -35.38
CA VAL A 163 -14.06 3.99 -34.78
C VAL A 163 -13.06 4.58 -35.76
N GLU A 164 -13.00 4.06 -36.99
CA GLU A 164 -12.00 4.45 -38.00
C GLU A 164 -12.36 5.74 -38.74
N ARG A 165 -13.61 6.22 -38.63
CA ARG A 165 -14.08 7.44 -39.31
C ARG A 165 -14.43 8.60 -38.36
N SER A 166 -13.71 8.69 -37.25
CA SER A 166 -13.83 9.76 -36.25
C SER A 166 -15.23 9.94 -35.64
N GLY A 167 -16.01 8.86 -35.57
CA GLY A 167 -17.36 8.88 -35.01
C GLY A 167 -17.38 8.99 -33.48
N ILE A 168 -16.41 8.39 -32.78
CA ILE A 168 -16.25 8.54 -31.32
C ILE A 168 -15.99 10.01 -30.97
N GLU A 169 -15.05 10.66 -31.66
CA GLU A 169 -14.74 12.07 -31.46
C GLU A 169 -15.93 12.98 -31.75
N THR A 170 -16.68 12.68 -32.80
CA THR A 170 -17.91 13.40 -33.13
C THR A 170 -18.94 13.31 -32.01
N MET A 171 -19.12 12.12 -31.44
CA MET A 171 -20.05 11.90 -30.33
C MET A 171 -19.56 12.57 -29.04
N LEU A 172 -18.27 12.52 -28.72
CA LEU A 172 -17.70 13.26 -27.58
C LEU A 172 -17.92 14.78 -27.72
N GLU A 173 -17.79 15.32 -28.93
CA GLU A 173 -18.10 16.72 -29.19
C GLU A 173 -19.60 17.04 -28.97
N MET A 174 -20.50 16.13 -29.36
CA MET A 174 -21.93 16.27 -29.05
C MET A 174 -22.19 16.25 -27.53
N VAL A 175 -21.49 15.40 -26.77
CA VAL A 175 -21.58 15.37 -25.30
C VAL A 175 -21.09 16.69 -24.71
N ARG A 176 -19.97 17.23 -25.19
CA ARG A 176 -19.44 18.54 -24.79
C ARG A 176 -20.45 19.66 -25.03
N GLU A 177 -21.11 19.64 -26.18
CA GLU A 177 -22.19 20.57 -26.57
C GLU A 177 -23.52 20.32 -25.85
N ARG A 178 -23.61 19.29 -24.99
CA ARG A 178 -24.82 18.86 -24.28
C ARG A 178 -25.99 18.51 -25.21
N ARG A 179 -25.69 17.95 -26.39
CA ARG A 179 -26.68 17.60 -27.43
C ARG A 179 -27.03 16.12 -27.37
N GLU A 180 -28.33 15.83 -27.21
CA GLU A 180 -28.89 14.47 -27.26
C GLU A 180 -28.16 13.46 -26.35
N CYS A 181 -27.65 13.90 -25.20
CA CYS A 181 -26.84 13.06 -24.31
C CYS A 181 -27.54 11.78 -23.85
N ASP A 182 -28.88 11.79 -23.81
CA ASP A 182 -29.71 10.61 -23.52
C ASP A 182 -29.55 9.48 -24.54
N LEU A 183 -29.14 9.80 -25.77
CA LEU A 183 -28.86 8.84 -26.83
C LEU A 183 -27.37 8.71 -27.15
N VAL A 184 -26.61 9.81 -27.09
CA VAL A 184 -25.18 9.79 -27.42
C VAL A 184 -24.39 8.89 -26.47
N ILE A 185 -24.67 8.95 -25.16
CA ILE A 185 -23.94 8.15 -24.15
C ILE A 185 -24.16 6.63 -24.36
N PRO A 186 -25.40 6.12 -24.48
CA PRO A 186 -25.63 4.72 -24.83
C PRO A 186 -25.06 4.32 -26.21
N THR A 187 -25.05 5.26 -27.18
CA THR A 187 -24.48 4.99 -28.50
C THR A 187 -22.96 4.81 -28.42
N LEU A 188 -22.25 5.68 -27.68
CA LEU A 188 -20.83 5.54 -27.40
C LEU A 188 -20.53 4.20 -26.73
N TYR A 189 -21.31 3.82 -25.72
CA TYR A 189 -21.15 2.54 -25.04
C TYR A 189 -21.25 1.36 -26.01
N ASN A 190 -22.30 1.30 -26.84
CA ASN A 190 -22.47 0.22 -27.82
C ASN A 190 -21.32 0.13 -28.85
N VAL A 191 -20.67 1.26 -29.15
CA VAL A 191 -19.52 1.31 -30.07
C VAL A 191 -18.25 0.80 -29.40
N CYS A 192 -18.06 1.06 -28.11
CA CYS A 192 -16.85 0.70 -27.36
C CYS A 192 -16.90 -0.71 -26.75
N VAL A 193 -18.05 -1.10 -26.20
CA VAL A 193 -18.22 -2.37 -25.48
C VAL A 193 -18.05 -3.56 -26.43
N ASP A 194 -17.33 -4.57 -25.96
CA ASP A 194 -17.04 -5.83 -26.67
C ASP A 194 -16.43 -5.65 -28.08
N TYR A 195 -15.79 -4.51 -28.34
CA TYR A 195 -15.05 -4.31 -29.58
C TYR A 195 -13.73 -5.09 -29.51
N ASP A 196 -13.52 -6.01 -30.44
CA ASP A 196 -12.45 -7.02 -30.40
C ASP A 196 -11.16 -6.60 -31.13
N GLU A 197 -11.16 -5.44 -31.78
CA GLU A 197 -10.02 -4.96 -32.53
C GLU A 197 -9.02 -4.27 -31.60
N PRO A 198 -7.76 -4.73 -31.54
CA PRO A 198 -6.80 -4.20 -30.60
C PRO A 198 -6.38 -2.77 -30.93
N ALA A 199 -6.07 -1.99 -29.90
CA ALA A 199 -5.42 -0.69 -30.01
C ALA A 199 -4.07 -0.81 -30.74
N ARG A 200 -3.73 0.21 -31.55
CA ARG A 200 -2.53 0.21 -32.40
C ARG A 200 -1.69 1.46 -32.21
N ASN A 201 -0.37 1.30 -32.26
CA ASN A 201 0.59 2.40 -32.21
C ASN A 201 0.72 3.09 -33.59
N ALA A 202 1.54 4.15 -33.67
CA ALA A 202 1.79 4.88 -34.91
C ALA A 202 2.43 4.01 -36.03
N ALA A 203 3.07 2.89 -35.69
CA ALA A 203 3.61 1.92 -36.65
C ALA A 203 2.57 0.86 -37.08
N GLY A 204 1.36 0.88 -36.52
CA GLY A 204 0.29 -0.07 -36.80
C GLY A 204 0.36 -1.37 -35.99
N GLU A 205 1.30 -1.47 -35.04
CA GLU A 205 1.47 -2.64 -34.18
C GLU A 205 0.53 -2.57 -32.96
N PRO A 206 0.03 -3.72 -32.46
CA PRO A 206 -0.81 -3.75 -31.26
C PRO A 206 -0.10 -3.17 -30.04
N TRP A 207 -0.84 -2.48 -29.18
CA TRP A 207 -0.32 -2.03 -27.89
C TRP A 207 -0.04 -3.21 -26.96
N VAL A 208 1.10 -3.17 -26.27
CA VAL A 208 1.48 -4.19 -25.28
C VAL A 208 1.30 -3.61 -23.88
N SER A 209 0.64 -4.36 -22.98
CA SER A 209 0.41 -3.93 -21.60
C SER A 209 1.72 -3.82 -20.83
N LEU A 210 1.87 -2.78 -20.00
CA LEU A 210 3.05 -2.62 -19.14
C LEU A 210 3.07 -3.64 -17.99
N GLN A 211 1.91 -4.20 -17.62
CA GLN A 211 1.77 -5.15 -16.52
C GLN A 211 2.15 -6.60 -16.92
N ALA A 212 2.24 -6.90 -18.22
CA ALA A 212 2.60 -8.22 -18.75
C ALA A 212 4.09 -8.63 -18.54
N LYS A 213 4.83 -7.91 -17.70
CA LYS A 213 6.24 -8.21 -17.35
C LYS A 213 6.42 -8.93 -16.00
N GLY A 214 5.33 -9.32 -15.32
CA GLY A 214 5.36 -10.12 -14.08
C GLY A 214 4.69 -11.49 -14.24
N GLU A 215 5.10 -12.49 -13.44
CA GLU A 215 4.71 -13.92 -13.55
C GLU A 215 3.26 -14.27 -13.15
N GLU A 216 2.40 -13.29 -12.84
CA GLU A 216 0.98 -13.50 -12.54
C GLU A 216 0.11 -12.64 -13.48
N ALA A 217 0.02 -13.03 -14.75
CA ALA A 217 -0.85 -12.40 -15.74
C ALA A 217 -2.15 -13.21 -15.89
N GLU A 218 -3.09 -13.06 -14.96
CA GLU A 218 -4.47 -13.46 -15.20
C GLU A 218 -5.14 -12.41 -16.11
N SER A 219 -5.62 -12.87 -17.28
CA SER A 219 -6.42 -12.12 -18.25
C SER A 219 -5.74 -10.90 -18.91
N ASP A 220 -5.13 -11.14 -20.08
CA ASP A 220 -4.63 -10.14 -21.03
C ASP A 220 -5.69 -9.06 -21.31
N THR A 221 -5.67 -7.96 -20.54
CA THR A 221 -6.61 -6.84 -20.68
C THR A 221 -6.19 -6.03 -21.90
N THR A 222 -6.46 -6.58 -23.07
CA THR A 222 -6.12 -5.98 -24.35
C THR A 222 -7.04 -4.79 -24.60
N ILE A 223 -6.48 -3.58 -24.57
CA ILE A 223 -7.22 -2.37 -24.94
C ILE A 223 -7.65 -2.47 -26.39
N ASN A 224 -8.92 -2.16 -26.64
CA ASN A 224 -9.43 -2.12 -28.01
C ASN A 224 -9.28 -0.73 -28.66
N ALA A 225 -9.34 -0.68 -29.98
CA ALA A 225 -9.14 0.56 -30.72
C ALA A 225 -10.24 1.61 -30.46
N ALA A 226 -11.44 1.21 -30.01
CA ALA A 226 -12.48 2.16 -29.63
C ALA A 226 -12.15 2.84 -28.29
N GLU A 227 -11.75 2.07 -27.28
CA GLU A 227 -11.24 2.56 -26.00
C GLU A 227 -10.04 3.48 -26.19
N GLN A 228 -9.10 3.11 -27.06
CA GLN A 228 -7.96 3.95 -27.43
C GLN A 228 -8.42 5.33 -27.90
N ARG A 229 -9.40 5.40 -28.81
CA ARG A 229 -9.93 6.65 -29.35
C ARG A 229 -10.72 7.43 -28.29
N LEU A 230 -11.46 6.72 -27.44
CA LEU A 230 -12.22 7.31 -26.34
C LEU A 230 -11.31 8.00 -25.31
N GLY A 231 -10.25 7.36 -24.86
CA GLY A 231 -9.37 7.91 -23.82
C GLY A 231 -8.28 8.88 -24.32
N THR A 232 -7.97 8.91 -25.63
CA THR A 232 -6.99 9.85 -26.23
C THR A 232 -7.64 11.00 -27.00
N TYR A 233 -8.87 11.37 -26.65
CA TYR A 233 -9.53 12.51 -27.28
C TYR A 233 -9.30 13.81 -26.49
N TRP A 234 -9.00 14.87 -27.24
CA TRP A 234 -8.99 16.25 -26.76
C TRP A 234 -9.83 17.14 -27.69
N SER A 235 -10.67 17.96 -27.07
CA SER A 235 -11.44 19.00 -27.78
C SER A 235 -10.57 20.21 -28.14
N ASN A 236 -11.09 21.08 -29.02
CA ASN A 236 -10.45 22.35 -29.37
C ASN A 236 -10.27 23.30 -28.17
N GLU A 237 -11.12 23.17 -27.15
CA GLU A 237 -11.04 23.92 -25.88
C GLU A 237 -10.09 23.27 -24.87
N LYS A 238 -9.32 22.25 -25.30
CA LYS A 238 -8.35 21.48 -24.50
C LYS A 238 -8.97 20.64 -23.38
N LEU A 239 -10.28 20.41 -23.41
CA LEU A 239 -10.91 19.44 -22.50
C LEU A 239 -10.60 18.01 -22.95
N THR A 240 -10.21 17.18 -21.99
CA THR A 240 -10.03 15.73 -22.14
C THR A 240 -11.38 15.02 -22.27
N SER A 241 -11.40 13.81 -22.81
CA SER A 241 -12.60 12.97 -22.80
C SER A 241 -13.15 12.72 -21.39
N PHE A 242 -12.29 12.58 -20.39
CA PHE A 242 -12.70 12.44 -18.99
C PHE A 242 -13.49 13.64 -18.49
N GLU A 243 -13.01 14.86 -18.73
CA GLU A 243 -13.74 16.07 -18.33
C GLU A 243 -15.08 16.23 -19.07
N ILE A 244 -15.10 15.85 -20.35
CA ILE A 244 -16.33 15.88 -21.17
C ILE A 244 -17.36 14.90 -20.59
N LEU A 245 -16.95 13.66 -20.31
CA LEU A 245 -17.83 12.63 -19.76
C LEU A 245 -18.27 12.98 -18.34
N LEU A 246 -17.37 13.39 -17.45
CA LEU A 246 -17.72 13.80 -16.08
C LEU A 246 -18.77 14.91 -16.06
N ARG A 247 -18.66 15.91 -16.95
CA ARG A 247 -19.63 17.01 -17.05
C ARG A 247 -20.96 16.62 -17.72
N ALA A 248 -21.06 15.42 -18.30
CA ALA A 248 -22.29 14.96 -18.95
C ALA A 248 -23.42 14.70 -17.95
N LYS A 249 -23.10 14.45 -16.66
CA LYS A 249 -24.07 14.29 -15.57
C LYS A 249 -25.09 15.43 -15.52
N ASP A 250 -24.61 16.66 -15.69
CA ASP A 250 -25.41 17.89 -15.60
C ASP A 250 -26.50 18.01 -16.68
N SER A 251 -26.51 17.12 -17.68
CA SER A 251 -27.54 17.13 -18.73
C SER A 251 -28.88 16.53 -18.28
N GLY A 252 -28.93 15.85 -17.13
CA GLY A 252 -30.15 15.41 -16.45
C GLY A 252 -30.92 14.25 -17.11
N LYS A 253 -30.42 13.70 -18.23
CA LYS A 253 -31.06 12.59 -18.97
C LYS A 253 -30.08 11.48 -19.36
N VAL A 254 -28.97 11.36 -18.65
CA VAL A 254 -27.91 10.37 -18.94
C VAL A 254 -28.02 9.19 -17.98
N SER A 255 -27.82 7.98 -18.49
CA SER A 255 -27.59 6.78 -17.67
C SER A 255 -26.24 6.92 -16.97
N ILE A 256 -26.24 7.09 -15.64
CA ILE A 256 -24.99 7.29 -14.90
C ILE A 256 -24.11 6.05 -14.94
N GLY A 257 -24.66 4.84 -14.77
CA GLY A 257 -23.89 3.60 -14.91
C GLY A 257 -23.18 3.49 -16.26
N THR A 258 -23.89 3.77 -17.37
CA THR A 258 -23.29 3.78 -18.71
C THR A 258 -22.20 4.86 -18.85
N LEU A 259 -22.37 5.99 -18.18
CA LEU A 259 -21.38 7.06 -18.19
C LEU A 259 -20.11 6.68 -17.42
N THR A 260 -20.25 6.07 -16.25
CA THR A 260 -19.11 5.59 -15.45
C THR A 260 -18.37 4.46 -16.13
N ASP A 261 -19.07 3.57 -16.84
CA ASP A 261 -18.45 2.51 -17.64
C ASP A 261 -17.61 3.09 -18.78
N LEU A 262 -18.11 4.13 -19.47
CA LEU A 262 -17.32 4.83 -20.49
C LEU A 262 -16.07 5.50 -19.90
N ILE A 263 -16.16 6.06 -18.70
CA ILE A 263 -15.02 6.65 -18.00
C ILE A 263 -14.00 5.57 -17.62
N GLU A 264 -14.45 4.41 -17.13
CA GLU A 264 -13.60 3.26 -16.86
C GLU A 264 -12.92 2.75 -18.15
N MET A 265 -13.68 2.51 -19.22
CA MET A 265 -13.15 2.12 -20.53
C MET A 265 -12.10 3.12 -21.05
N ALA A 266 -12.35 4.42 -20.93
CA ALA A 266 -11.40 5.46 -21.32
C ALA A 266 -10.10 5.42 -20.49
N SER A 267 -10.20 5.08 -19.20
CA SER A 267 -9.06 5.03 -18.28
C SER A 267 -8.08 3.89 -18.56
N ARG A 268 -8.53 2.81 -19.21
CA ARG A 268 -7.71 1.61 -19.47
C ARG A 268 -6.41 1.96 -20.18
N ILE A 269 -6.41 3.00 -21.02
CA ILE A 269 -5.24 3.56 -21.72
C ILE A 269 -4.02 3.75 -20.80
N ALA A 270 -4.25 4.11 -19.53
CA ALA A 270 -3.19 4.30 -18.56
C ALA A 270 -2.38 3.03 -18.25
N LEU A 271 -2.98 1.84 -18.42
CA LEU A 271 -2.31 0.54 -18.24
C LEU A 271 -1.20 0.29 -19.28
N HIS A 272 -1.22 1.04 -20.38
CA HIS A 272 -0.20 1.03 -21.43
C HIS A 272 0.74 2.24 -21.36
N GLY A 273 0.57 3.09 -20.36
CA GLY A 273 1.44 4.22 -20.05
C GLY A 273 0.73 5.57 -20.14
N THR A 274 1.07 6.46 -19.21
CA THR A 274 0.50 7.80 -19.09
C THR A 274 0.98 8.77 -20.16
N HIS A 275 2.10 8.46 -20.85
CA HIS A 275 2.55 9.21 -22.03
C HIS A 275 1.49 9.27 -23.14
N ASN A 276 0.50 8.37 -23.14
CA ASN A 276 -0.63 8.40 -24.06
C ASN A 276 -1.61 9.55 -23.78
N PHE A 277 -1.53 10.20 -22.61
CA PHE A 277 -2.28 11.40 -22.27
C PHE A 277 -1.51 12.70 -22.55
N VAL A 278 -0.37 12.61 -23.24
CA VAL A 278 0.42 13.77 -23.65
C VAL A 278 0.00 14.17 -25.06
N HIS A 279 -0.48 15.39 -25.23
CA HIS A 279 -0.86 15.92 -26.55
C HIS A 279 0.02 17.11 -26.96
N LYS A 280 0.22 17.26 -28.28
CA LYS A 280 1.05 18.32 -28.86
C LYS A 280 0.19 19.55 -29.17
N ALA A 281 0.49 20.66 -28.52
CA ALA A 281 -0.15 21.96 -28.77
C ALA A 281 0.81 22.96 -29.42
N ASN A 282 0.29 23.92 -30.19
CA ASN A 282 1.11 24.99 -30.76
C ASN A 282 1.70 25.87 -29.64
N GLY A 283 3.02 26.03 -29.66
CA GLY A 283 3.77 26.90 -28.76
C GLY A 283 3.70 28.38 -29.12
N ASN A 284 4.40 29.21 -28.34
CA ASN A 284 4.38 30.67 -28.49
C ASN A 284 5.12 31.18 -29.76
N ALA A 285 5.91 30.32 -30.42
CA ALA A 285 6.57 30.61 -31.68
C ALA A 285 5.93 29.79 -32.82
N THR A 286 5.82 30.40 -34.01
CA THR A 286 5.32 29.72 -35.21
C THR A 286 6.13 28.46 -35.51
N GLY A 287 5.49 27.29 -35.41
CA GLY A 287 6.10 25.98 -35.69
C GLY A 287 6.63 25.24 -34.46
N ASP A 288 6.54 25.83 -33.27
CA ASP A 288 6.89 25.16 -32.01
C ASP A 288 5.72 24.29 -31.54
N LEU A 289 5.98 23.05 -31.13
CA LEU A 289 4.97 22.14 -30.56
C LEU A 289 5.39 21.84 -29.12
N VAL A 290 4.52 22.17 -28.17
CA VAL A 290 4.70 21.90 -26.74
C VAL A 290 3.90 20.66 -26.38
N ASP A 291 4.57 19.72 -25.73
CA ASP A 291 3.93 18.56 -25.12
C ASP A 291 3.20 19.00 -23.84
N ILE A 292 1.89 18.78 -23.79
CA ILE A 292 1.04 19.03 -22.62
C ILE A 292 0.62 17.68 -22.05
N ASP A 293 1.12 17.36 -20.86
CA ASP A 293 0.72 16.19 -20.10
C ASP A 293 -0.54 16.50 -19.27
N THR A 294 -1.67 15.87 -19.61
CA THR A 294 -2.95 16.07 -18.91
C THR A 294 -3.21 14.99 -17.85
N THR A 295 -2.24 14.13 -17.52
CA THR A 295 -2.45 13.02 -16.58
C THR A 295 -2.88 13.50 -15.19
N ALA A 296 -2.23 14.56 -14.68
CA ALA A 296 -2.59 15.15 -13.40
C ALA A 296 -4.00 15.79 -13.41
N ASP A 297 -4.37 16.45 -14.51
CA ASP A 297 -5.68 17.07 -14.68
C ASP A 297 -6.80 16.02 -14.74
N ILE A 298 -6.55 14.88 -15.40
CA ILE A 298 -7.47 13.74 -15.45
C ILE A 298 -7.66 13.17 -14.04
N LEU A 299 -6.58 12.90 -13.32
CA LEU A 299 -6.64 12.39 -11.94
C LEU A 299 -7.37 13.35 -11.01
N HIS A 300 -7.07 14.64 -11.10
CA HIS A 300 -7.77 15.67 -10.34
C HIS A 300 -9.26 15.64 -10.67
N SER A 301 -9.65 15.59 -11.96
CA SER A 301 -11.06 15.55 -12.37
C SER A 301 -11.79 14.31 -11.84
N LEU A 302 -11.17 13.13 -11.94
CA LEU A 302 -11.73 11.87 -11.42
C LEU A 302 -11.89 11.92 -9.90
N LEU A 303 -10.87 12.39 -9.17
CA LEU A 303 -10.90 12.44 -7.71
C LEU A 303 -11.70 13.63 -7.16
N THR A 304 -12.18 14.55 -7.98
CA THR A 304 -13.01 15.68 -7.54
C THR A 304 -14.46 15.55 -7.99
N HIS A 305 -14.69 15.39 -9.28
CA HIS A 305 -16.02 15.31 -9.88
C HIS A 305 -16.52 13.85 -9.95
N GLY A 306 -15.62 12.89 -10.08
CA GLY A 306 -15.97 11.46 -10.16
C GLY A 306 -16.54 10.90 -8.86
N VAL A 307 -16.24 11.49 -7.71
CA VAL A 307 -16.81 11.12 -6.40
C VAL A 307 -18.34 11.27 -6.42
N GLU A 308 -18.87 12.29 -7.09
CA GLU A 308 -20.31 12.49 -7.20
C GLU A 308 -21.02 11.43 -8.04
N LEU A 309 -20.32 10.82 -9.01
CA LEU A 309 -20.84 9.70 -9.80
C LEU A 309 -20.75 8.38 -9.01
N ALA A 310 -19.68 8.22 -8.22
CA ALA A 310 -19.47 7.05 -7.37
C ALA A 310 -20.49 6.90 -6.23
N ASN A 311 -21.30 7.93 -5.98
CA ASN A 311 -22.36 7.91 -4.97
C ASN A 311 -23.72 7.45 -5.51
N GLU A 312 -23.88 7.25 -6.82
CA GLU A 312 -25.19 6.89 -7.40
C GLU A 312 -25.56 5.44 -7.11
N ASP A 313 -24.67 4.49 -7.37
CA ASP A 313 -24.83 3.08 -7.02
C ASP A 313 -23.46 2.38 -6.87
N ILE A 314 -23.50 1.11 -6.49
CA ILE A 314 -22.30 0.30 -6.25
C ILE A 314 -21.46 0.05 -7.50
N ASP A 315 -22.10 -0.17 -8.65
CA ASP A 315 -21.41 -0.45 -9.92
C ASP A 315 -20.71 0.81 -10.42
N CYS A 316 -21.38 1.97 -10.32
CA CYS A 316 -20.80 3.28 -10.58
C CYS A 316 -19.56 3.51 -9.71
N ARG A 317 -19.63 3.16 -8.41
CA ARG A 317 -18.48 3.26 -7.49
C ARG A 317 -17.34 2.35 -7.90
N ALA A 318 -17.63 1.11 -8.29
CA ALA A 318 -16.64 0.15 -8.76
C ALA A 318 -15.94 0.65 -10.03
N SER A 319 -16.70 1.11 -11.03
CA SER A 319 -16.17 1.68 -12.28
C SER A 319 -15.29 2.92 -12.02
N MET A 320 -15.70 3.81 -11.11
CA MET A 320 -14.89 4.96 -10.72
C MET A 320 -13.62 4.58 -9.95
N CYS A 321 -13.69 3.60 -9.04
CA CYS A 321 -12.51 3.07 -8.36
C CYS A 321 -11.52 2.46 -9.36
N GLN A 322 -12.01 1.64 -10.30
CA GLN A 322 -11.20 1.04 -11.34
C GLN A 322 -10.56 2.11 -12.23
N ALA A 323 -11.31 3.16 -12.60
CA ALA A 323 -10.77 4.26 -13.40
C ALA A 323 -9.60 4.96 -12.72
N VAL A 324 -9.71 5.25 -11.43
CA VAL A 324 -8.62 5.84 -10.64
C VAL A 324 -7.44 4.88 -10.52
N LEU A 325 -7.67 3.59 -10.26
CA LEU A 325 -6.59 2.59 -10.13
C LEU A 325 -5.84 2.38 -11.45
N ASN A 326 -6.52 2.43 -12.60
CA ASN A 326 -5.88 2.33 -13.90
C ASN A 326 -4.82 3.43 -14.08
N LEU A 327 -5.15 4.67 -13.69
CA LEU A 327 -4.23 5.81 -13.69
C LEU A 327 -3.11 5.64 -12.65
N LEU A 328 -3.45 5.25 -11.42
CA LEU A 328 -2.50 5.05 -10.32
C LEU A 328 -1.60 3.81 -10.47
N SER A 329 -1.82 2.98 -11.49
CA SER A 329 -0.95 1.84 -11.81
C SER A 329 0.48 2.28 -12.14
N GLN A 330 0.68 3.52 -12.58
CA GLN A 330 1.99 4.09 -12.90
C GLN A 330 2.50 4.94 -11.73
N ALA A 331 3.69 4.61 -11.21
CA ALA A 331 4.27 5.29 -10.04
C ALA A 331 4.42 6.82 -10.22
N ASP A 332 4.64 7.27 -11.44
CA ASP A 332 4.81 8.69 -11.78
C ASP A 332 3.59 9.54 -11.42
N THR A 333 2.40 8.91 -11.43
CA THR A 333 1.13 9.56 -11.09
C THR A 333 0.91 9.75 -9.60
N HIS A 334 1.62 9.01 -8.75
CA HIS A 334 1.47 9.10 -7.30
C HIS A 334 1.86 10.48 -6.79
N ARG A 335 2.82 11.12 -7.46
CA ARG A 335 3.25 12.51 -7.17
C ARG A 335 2.11 13.51 -7.35
N ALA A 336 1.33 13.37 -8.41
CA ALA A 336 0.20 14.28 -8.68
C ALA A 336 -0.85 14.23 -7.57
N VAL A 337 -1.08 13.04 -7.00
CA VAL A 337 -1.99 12.89 -5.85
C VAL A 337 -1.37 13.39 -4.56
N SER A 338 -0.07 13.12 -4.30
CA SER A 338 0.55 13.46 -3.01
C SER A 338 0.74 14.96 -2.77
N GLU A 339 0.63 15.79 -3.81
CA GLU A 339 0.75 17.25 -3.72
C GLU A 339 -0.56 17.98 -3.35
N ASP A 340 -1.74 17.34 -3.47
CA ASP A 340 -3.03 17.92 -3.08
C ASP A 340 -3.74 17.08 -2.02
N PHE A 341 -3.90 17.65 -0.82
CA PHE A 341 -4.57 16.96 0.27
C PHE A 341 -6.02 16.55 -0.04
N ARG A 342 -6.73 17.27 -0.90
CA ARG A 342 -8.11 16.95 -1.28
C ARG A 342 -8.15 15.69 -2.13
N MET A 343 -7.18 15.52 -3.02
CA MET A 343 -7.05 14.32 -3.83
C MET A 343 -6.74 13.10 -2.95
N ILE A 344 -5.83 13.22 -1.99
CA ILE A 344 -5.54 12.16 -1.00
C ILE A 344 -6.80 11.81 -0.22
N TRP A 345 -7.53 12.83 0.27
CA TRP A 345 -8.76 12.63 1.03
C TRP A 345 -9.82 11.89 0.22
N ASN A 346 -10.08 12.35 -1.00
CA ASN A 346 -11.07 11.76 -1.88
C ASN A 346 -10.68 10.36 -2.33
N LEU A 347 -9.39 10.08 -2.57
CA LEU A 347 -8.90 8.73 -2.89
C LEU A 347 -9.24 7.73 -1.79
N VAL A 348 -9.03 8.11 -0.53
CA VAL A 348 -9.26 7.26 0.63
C VAL A 348 -10.76 7.00 0.85
N HIS A 349 -11.63 7.94 0.48
CA HIS A 349 -13.08 7.82 0.66
C HIS A 349 -13.81 7.24 -0.55
N LEU A 350 -13.23 7.27 -1.75
CA LEU A 350 -13.87 6.81 -2.99
C LEU A 350 -14.50 5.41 -2.93
N PRO A 351 -13.90 4.39 -2.28
CA PRO A 351 -14.50 3.05 -2.22
C PRO A 351 -15.50 2.86 -1.07
N TYR A 352 -15.90 3.95 -0.40
CA TYR A 352 -16.84 3.94 0.72
C TYR A 352 -18.06 4.81 0.40
N PRO A 353 -19.26 4.44 0.89
CA PRO A 353 -20.44 5.26 0.74
C PRO A 353 -20.29 6.58 1.50
N SER A 354 -20.91 7.64 0.97
CA SER A 354 -20.91 8.94 1.64
C SER A 354 -21.79 8.89 2.89
N ASP A 355 -21.31 9.45 4.01
CA ASP A 355 -22.05 9.50 5.28
C ASP A 355 -23.44 10.20 5.15
N ASP A 356 -23.67 10.99 4.10
CA ASP A 356 -24.91 11.75 3.84
C ASP A 356 -25.98 10.97 3.06
N SER A 357 -25.66 9.81 2.46
CA SER A 357 -26.68 8.97 1.81
C SER A 357 -27.42 8.19 2.89
N GLY A 358 -28.48 8.79 3.43
CA GLY A 358 -29.39 8.14 4.39
C GLY A 358 -30.22 7.00 3.80
N ASP A 359 -29.76 6.39 2.71
CA ASP A 359 -30.37 5.23 2.07
C ASP A 359 -29.91 3.98 2.83
N GLU A 360 -30.88 3.17 3.26
CA GLU A 360 -30.58 1.84 3.81
C GLU A 360 -29.84 1.04 2.74
N ILE A 361 -28.68 0.50 3.08
CA ILE A 361 -27.93 -0.39 2.18
C ILE A 361 -28.82 -1.61 1.92
N ASP A 362 -29.29 -1.77 0.68
CA ASP A 362 -30.22 -2.84 0.29
C ASP A 362 -29.62 -4.23 0.57
N ASP A 363 -28.31 -4.41 0.35
CA ASP A 363 -27.54 -5.61 0.70
C ASP A 363 -26.07 -5.26 1.09
N PRO A 364 -25.73 -5.20 2.38
CA PRO A 364 -24.37 -4.86 2.83
C PRO A 364 -23.34 -5.95 2.54
N ASP A 365 -23.77 -7.21 2.36
CA ASP A 365 -22.86 -8.33 2.08
C ASP A 365 -22.44 -8.31 0.60
N GLU A 366 -23.33 -7.93 -0.30
CA GLU A 366 -23.02 -7.68 -1.71
C GLU A 366 -22.05 -6.49 -1.84
N GLU A 367 -22.30 -5.41 -1.09
CA GLU A 367 -21.42 -4.24 -1.12
C GLU A 367 -19.99 -4.57 -0.70
N GLU A 368 -19.86 -5.31 0.40
CA GLU A 368 -18.56 -5.75 0.88
C GLU A 368 -17.85 -6.60 -0.18
N GLN A 369 -18.54 -7.54 -0.83
CA GLN A 369 -17.94 -8.43 -1.83
C GLN A 369 -17.42 -7.68 -3.05
N VAL A 370 -18.19 -6.72 -3.57
CA VAL A 370 -17.82 -5.96 -4.79
C VAL A 370 -16.73 -4.92 -4.48
N LEU A 371 -16.80 -4.22 -3.34
CA LEU A 371 -15.91 -3.10 -3.05
C LEU A 371 -14.63 -3.48 -2.29
N LEU A 372 -14.58 -4.62 -1.60
CA LEU A 372 -13.41 -5.05 -0.84
C LEU A 372 -12.11 -5.08 -1.66
N PRO A 373 -12.06 -5.60 -2.91
CA PRO A 373 -10.84 -5.57 -3.72
C PRO A 373 -10.32 -4.14 -3.95
N TYR A 374 -11.23 -3.18 -4.20
CA TYR A 374 -10.88 -1.77 -4.40
C TYR A 374 -10.38 -1.12 -3.10
N ARG A 375 -11.01 -1.39 -1.96
CA ARG A 375 -10.56 -0.90 -0.65
C ARG A 375 -9.12 -1.33 -0.36
N LYS A 376 -8.78 -2.59 -0.65
CA LYS A 376 -7.42 -3.13 -0.50
C LYS A 376 -6.43 -2.48 -1.47
N ALA A 377 -6.80 -2.34 -2.74
CA ALA A 377 -5.97 -1.70 -3.74
C ALA A 377 -5.70 -0.21 -3.41
N MET A 378 -6.73 0.51 -2.97
CA MET A 378 -6.63 1.90 -2.53
C MET A 378 -5.73 2.03 -1.29
N LEU A 379 -5.86 1.14 -0.29
CA LEU A 379 -4.94 1.13 0.87
C LEU A 379 -3.48 0.96 0.43
N LYS A 380 -3.20 0.07 -0.52
CA LYS A 380 -1.86 -0.10 -1.11
C LYS A 380 -1.37 1.17 -1.83
N MET A 381 -2.26 1.88 -2.53
CA MET A 381 -1.93 3.16 -3.14
C MET A 381 -1.65 4.23 -2.08
N VAL A 382 -2.41 4.28 -0.99
CA VAL A 382 -2.18 5.21 0.13
C VAL A 382 -0.80 5.00 0.76
N TYR A 383 -0.37 3.74 0.96
CA TYR A 383 0.99 3.44 1.39
C TYR A 383 2.04 4.02 0.43
N SER A 384 1.85 3.82 -0.87
CA SER A 384 2.80 4.26 -1.89
C SER A 384 2.87 5.79 -1.99
N ILE A 385 1.71 6.46 -2.03
CA ILE A 385 1.57 7.91 -2.14
C ILE A 385 2.11 8.61 -0.89
N SER A 386 1.78 8.13 0.31
CA SER A 386 2.23 8.75 1.56
C SER A 386 3.69 8.47 1.92
N ALA A 387 4.36 7.56 1.20
CA ALA A 387 5.80 7.34 1.30
C ALA A 387 6.61 8.29 0.41
N THR A 388 5.97 9.07 -0.46
CA THR A 388 6.66 10.04 -1.33
C THR A 388 7.15 11.27 -0.54
N GLU A 389 8.25 11.88 -0.96
CA GLU A 389 8.79 13.09 -0.33
C GLU A 389 7.80 14.28 -0.41
N THR A 390 7.02 14.36 -1.50
CA THR A 390 6.04 15.43 -1.71
C THR A 390 4.87 15.38 -0.71
N TYR A 391 4.57 14.20 -0.13
CA TYR A 391 3.56 14.07 0.92
C TYR A 391 3.89 14.90 2.16
N GLU A 392 5.16 15.15 2.47
CA GLU A 392 5.59 15.96 3.61
C GLU A 392 5.01 17.38 3.54
N HIS A 393 4.88 17.94 2.32
CA HIS A 393 4.36 19.29 2.11
C HIS A 393 2.88 19.44 2.49
N VAL A 394 2.08 18.38 2.37
CA VAL A 394 0.65 18.40 2.67
C VAL A 394 0.29 17.76 4.02
N SER A 395 1.26 17.13 4.69
CA SER A 395 1.07 16.38 5.94
C SER A 395 1.60 17.09 7.20
N GLY A 396 1.81 18.41 7.14
CA GLY A 396 2.15 19.27 8.29
C GLY A 396 1.11 19.24 9.44
N SER A 397 1.44 19.69 10.66
CA SER A 397 0.63 19.37 11.89
C SER A 397 -0.67 20.12 11.92
N GLN A 398 -0.64 21.26 11.27
CA GLN A 398 -1.78 22.14 11.10
C GLN A 398 -2.34 22.01 9.69
N SER A 399 -1.93 20.98 8.92
CA SER A 399 -2.45 20.82 7.58
C SER A 399 -3.93 20.42 7.63
N PRO A 400 -4.75 20.86 6.65
CA PRO A 400 -6.13 20.43 6.55
C PRO A 400 -6.28 18.90 6.51
N LEU A 401 -5.34 18.20 5.87
CA LEU A 401 -5.34 16.74 5.79
C LEU A 401 -5.30 16.11 7.17
N ILE A 402 -4.29 16.47 7.97
CA ILE A 402 -4.08 15.88 9.29
C ILE A 402 -5.25 16.22 10.21
N ARG A 403 -5.76 17.45 10.12
CA ARG A 403 -6.98 17.83 10.87
C ARG A 403 -8.18 16.96 10.47
N ASN A 404 -8.41 16.73 9.18
CA ASN A 404 -9.51 15.88 8.72
C ASN A 404 -9.32 14.43 9.20
N CYS A 405 -8.12 13.87 9.08
CA CYS A 405 -7.77 12.55 9.61
C CYS A 405 -8.08 12.45 11.10
N ILE A 406 -7.69 13.46 11.89
CA ILE A 406 -7.93 13.52 13.34
C ILE A 406 -9.43 13.55 13.65
N THR A 407 -10.19 14.40 12.96
CA THR A 407 -11.64 14.50 13.15
C THR A 407 -12.36 13.19 12.80
N PHE A 408 -11.78 12.39 11.89
CA PHE A 408 -12.34 11.12 11.47
C PHE A 408 -12.04 9.95 12.41
N LEU A 409 -11.14 10.11 13.39
CA LEU A 409 -10.79 9.03 14.33
C LEU A 409 -11.95 8.70 15.29
N ASP A 410 -12.85 7.84 14.81
CA ASP A 410 -13.96 7.25 15.54
C ASP A 410 -14.00 5.73 15.29
N VAL A 411 -14.25 4.96 16.34
CA VAL A 411 -14.14 3.50 16.34
C VAL A 411 -15.37 2.83 15.71
N ASP A 412 -16.39 3.60 15.37
CA ASP A 412 -17.60 3.11 14.70
C ASP A 412 -17.58 3.36 13.18
N LYS A 413 -16.48 3.92 12.64
CA LYS A 413 -16.26 4.08 11.20
C LYS A 413 -15.73 2.78 10.55
N PRO A 414 -15.88 2.61 9.22
CA PRO A 414 -15.38 1.44 8.51
C PRO A 414 -13.89 1.17 8.81
N LEU A 415 -13.54 -0.08 9.13
CA LEU A 415 -12.20 -0.43 9.59
C LEU A 415 -11.13 -0.24 8.49
N GLY A 416 -11.45 -0.53 7.23
CA GLY A 416 -10.53 -0.30 6.11
C GLY A 416 -10.24 1.19 5.86
N LEU A 417 -11.21 2.06 6.13
CA LEU A 417 -11.02 3.50 6.04
C LEU A 417 -10.11 3.98 7.18
N SER A 418 -10.36 3.47 8.40
CA SER A 418 -9.49 3.69 9.57
C SER A 418 -8.05 3.23 9.32
N ALA A 419 -7.85 2.11 8.61
CA ALA A 419 -6.54 1.63 8.20
C ALA A 419 -5.80 2.67 7.34
N SER A 420 -6.45 3.21 6.31
CA SER A 420 -5.88 4.25 5.44
C SER A 420 -5.55 5.52 6.21
N ILE A 421 -6.41 5.95 7.13
CA ILE A 421 -6.16 7.11 8.00
C ILE A 421 -4.95 6.85 8.92
N CYS A 422 -4.81 5.64 9.47
CA CYS A 422 -3.65 5.27 10.27
C CYS A 422 -2.35 5.34 9.46
N VAL A 423 -2.35 4.92 8.19
CA VAL A 423 -1.19 5.04 7.29
C VAL A 423 -0.79 6.51 7.10
N LEU A 424 -1.75 7.37 6.75
CA LEU A 424 -1.51 8.81 6.55
C LEU A 424 -0.94 9.46 7.81
N LEU A 425 -1.56 9.22 8.96
CA LEU A 425 -1.08 9.76 10.23
C LEU A 425 0.30 9.23 10.59
N ALA A 426 0.54 7.92 10.45
CA ALA A 426 1.84 7.33 10.75
C ALA A 426 2.93 7.96 9.88
N ASN A 427 2.72 8.03 8.57
CA ASN A 427 3.71 8.59 7.64
C ASN A 427 3.90 10.11 7.80
N SER A 428 2.93 10.83 8.37
CA SER A 428 3.10 12.23 8.77
C SER A 428 4.04 12.43 9.98
N ILE A 429 4.34 11.37 10.74
CA ILE A 429 5.26 11.38 11.88
C ILE A 429 6.68 11.06 11.41
N VAL A 430 7.44 12.11 11.06
CA VAL A 430 8.85 12.01 10.64
C VAL A 430 9.85 12.32 11.76
N SER A 431 9.39 12.81 12.91
CA SER A 431 10.26 13.17 14.07
C SER A 431 9.55 12.94 15.41
N LYS A 432 10.29 13.05 16.53
CA LYS A 432 9.70 12.94 17.88
C LYS A 432 8.80 14.12 18.22
N GLU A 433 9.23 15.32 17.84
CA GLU A 433 8.48 16.57 18.01
C GLU A 433 7.16 16.51 17.25
N ARG A 434 7.18 15.84 16.09
CA ARG A 434 6.00 15.58 15.26
C ARG A 434 5.00 14.65 15.96
N ALA A 435 5.49 13.57 16.56
CA ALA A 435 4.68 12.65 17.35
C ALA A 435 4.03 13.36 18.55
N GLU A 436 4.84 14.15 19.27
CA GLU A 436 4.40 14.94 20.42
C GLU A 436 3.29 15.93 20.05
N GLN A 437 3.46 16.66 18.94
CA GLN A 437 2.43 17.59 18.43
C GLN A 437 1.12 16.86 18.11
N LEU A 438 1.18 15.70 17.46
CA LEU A 438 -0.01 14.93 17.09
C LEU A 438 -0.77 14.39 18.32
N ILE A 439 -0.04 13.88 19.34
CA ILE A 439 -0.65 13.48 20.62
C ILE A 439 -1.33 14.67 21.29
N LYS A 440 -0.67 15.84 21.32
CA LYS A 440 -1.22 17.05 21.96
C LYS A 440 -2.44 17.60 21.22
N SER A 441 -2.47 17.52 19.89
CA SER A 441 -3.64 17.94 19.11
C SER A 441 -4.80 16.95 19.17
N THR A 442 -4.52 15.69 19.51
CA THR A 442 -5.50 14.59 19.45
C THR A 442 -5.45 13.70 20.69
N PRO A 443 -6.00 14.17 21.83
CA PRO A 443 -5.95 13.42 23.09
C PRO A 443 -6.58 12.01 23.02
N ASN A 444 -7.49 11.80 22.07
CA ASN A 444 -8.26 10.56 21.95
C ASN A 444 -7.56 9.48 21.11
N ILE A 445 -6.44 9.77 20.44
CA ILE A 445 -5.81 8.85 19.48
C ILE A 445 -5.32 7.56 20.16
N ALA A 446 -4.81 7.64 21.38
CA ALA A 446 -4.35 6.46 22.11
C ALA A 446 -5.51 5.52 22.46
N ARG A 447 -6.65 6.08 22.88
CA ARG A 447 -7.87 5.31 23.17
C ARG A 447 -8.43 4.68 21.89
N PHE A 448 -8.53 5.45 20.81
CA PHE A 448 -8.95 4.95 19.51
C PHE A 448 -8.12 3.71 19.10
N LEU A 449 -6.79 3.80 19.15
CA LEU A 449 -5.90 2.68 18.83
C LEU A 449 -6.09 1.48 19.78
N SER A 450 -6.25 1.76 21.09
CA SER A 450 -6.48 0.71 22.08
C SER A 450 -7.79 -0.03 21.84
N GLU A 451 -8.86 0.68 21.47
CA GLU A 451 -10.16 0.08 21.15
C GLU A 451 -10.11 -0.66 19.81
N LEU A 452 -9.39 -0.12 18.82
CA LEU A 452 -9.21 -0.75 17.52
C LEU A 452 -8.51 -2.11 17.65
N PHE A 453 -7.40 -2.21 18.40
CA PHE A 453 -6.71 -3.48 18.68
C PHE A 453 -7.57 -4.52 19.40
N VAL A 454 -8.66 -4.08 20.02
CA VAL A 454 -9.61 -4.94 20.72
C VAL A 454 -10.74 -5.42 19.81
N LYS A 455 -11.18 -4.57 18.88
CA LYS A 455 -12.32 -4.85 18.00
C LYS A 455 -11.97 -5.71 16.79
N THR A 456 -10.73 -5.70 16.30
CA THR A 456 -10.36 -6.40 15.05
C THR A 456 -9.18 -7.36 15.18
N THR A 457 -9.17 -8.38 14.33
CA THR A 457 -8.05 -9.32 14.12
C THR A 457 -7.46 -9.23 12.71
N GLU A 458 -7.98 -8.33 11.87
CA GLU A 458 -7.59 -8.19 10.47
C GLU A 458 -6.21 -7.55 10.31
N SER A 459 -5.31 -8.24 9.63
CA SER A 459 -3.93 -7.78 9.45
C SER A 459 -3.83 -6.45 8.70
N GLU A 460 -4.72 -6.22 7.73
CA GLU A 460 -4.76 -5.01 6.92
C GLU A 460 -5.09 -3.75 7.74
N VAL A 461 -5.77 -3.91 8.87
CA VAL A 461 -6.12 -2.83 9.81
C VAL A 461 -5.11 -2.73 10.95
N LEU A 462 -4.71 -3.87 11.50
CA LEU A 462 -3.79 -3.94 12.64
C LEU A 462 -2.39 -3.40 12.30
N LEU A 463 -1.85 -3.72 11.11
CA LEU A 463 -0.51 -3.28 10.72
C LEU A 463 -0.37 -1.74 10.63
N PRO A 464 -1.25 -1.00 9.92
CA PRO A 464 -1.25 0.46 9.97
C PRO A 464 -1.39 1.03 11.39
N ALA A 465 -2.30 0.47 12.19
CA ALA A 465 -2.56 0.93 13.54
C ALA A 465 -1.36 0.71 14.48
N LEU A 466 -0.68 -0.43 14.37
CA LEU A 466 0.57 -0.71 15.08
C LEU A 466 1.69 0.24 14.64
N SER A 467 1.82 0.50 13.34
CA SER A 467 2.79 1.46 12.80
C SER A 467 2.59 2.86 13.41
N LEU A 468 1.34 3.34 13.46
CA LEU A 468 1.01 4.60 14.11
C LEU A 468 1.33 4.57 15.61
N ALA A 469 0.93 3.52 16.33
CA ALA A 469 1.18 3.39 17.77
C ALA A 469 2.68 3.37 18.11
N MET A 470 3.48 2.66 17.32
CA MET A 470 4.94 2.61 17.50
C MET A 470 5.57 3.99 17.31
N ARG A 471 5.16 4.75 16.27
CA ARG A 471 5.68 6.10 16.03
C ARG A 471 5.30 7.08 17.13
N LEU A 472 4.07 7.00 17.64
CA LEU A 472 3.62 7.82 18.77
C LEU A 472 4.41 7.50 20.05
N SER A 473 4.76 6.22 20.26
CA SER A 473 5.55 5.77 21.41
C SER A 473 7.03 6.22 21.40
N LEU A 474 7.49 6.92 20.35
CA LEU A 474 8.85 7.47 20.28
C LEU A 474 9.05 8.72 21.16
N CYS A 475 7.96 9.36 21.60
CA CYS A 475 7.96 10.51 22.49
C CYS A 475 7.35 10.16 23.87
N PRO A 476 7.78 10.83 24.96
CA PRO A 476 7.23 10.64 26.30
C PRO A 476 5.71 10.77 26.35
N GLU A 477 5.14 11.81 25.74
CA GLU A 477 3.70 12.08 25.77
C GLU A 477 2.87 10.96 25.14
N GLY A 478 3.38 10.32 24.09
CA GLY A 478 2.72 9.15 23.49
C GLY A 478 2.75 7.93 24.41
N GLN A 479 3.88 7.70 25.10
CA GLN A 479 3.97 6.63 26.11
C GLN A 479 2.95 6.85 27.23
N ASP A 480 2.81 8.09 27.70
CA ASP A 480 1.88 8.47 28.79
C ASP A 480 0.44 8.25 28.36
N ALA A 481 0.09 8.71 27.15
CA ALA A 481 -1.24 8.51 26.59
C ALA A 481 -1.59 7.02 26.47
N PHE A 482 -0.65 6.15 26.05
CA PHE A 482 -0.88 4.71 25.99
C PHE A 482 -0.98 4.05 27.37
N HIS A 483 -0.23 4.55 28.35
CA HIS A 483 -0.33 4.09 29.73
C HIS A 483 -1.72 4.41 30.33
N GLU A 484 -2.22 5.63 30.14
CA GLU A 484 -3.51 6.10 30.64
C GLU A 484 -4.70 5.28 30.13
N VAL A 485 -4.64 4.83 28.87
CA VAL A 485 -5.70 4.00 28.26
C VAL A 485 -5.53 2.50 28.48
N ASN A 486 -4.54 2.08 29.28
CA ASN A 486 -4.21 0.68 29.53
C ASN A 486 -3.94 -0.12 28.23
N MET A 487 -3.17 0.45 27.30
CA MET A 487 -2.82 -0.16 26.03
C MET A 487 -2.19 -1.56 26.21
N ALA A 488 -1.48 -1.81 27.32
CA ALA A 488 -0.93 -3.12 27.68
C ALA A 488 -2.00 -4.24 27.63
N SER A 489 -3.22 -3.97 28.09
CA SER A 489 -4.31 -4.95 28.05
C SER A 489 -4.86 -5.20 26.63
N ALA A 490 -4.81 -4.20 25.75
CA ALA A 490 -5.21 -4.36 24.37
C ALA A 490 -4.20 -5.24 23.62
N VAL A 491 -2.91 -4.95 23.76
CA VAL A 491 -1.84 -5.71 23.08
C VAL A 491 -1.68 -7.14 23.60
N SER A 492 -1.98 -7.39 24.89
CA SER A 492 -2.04 -8.74 25.46
C SER A 492 -2.94 -9.68 24.66
N ARG A 493 -4.08 -9.19 24.17
CA ARG A 493 -5.02 -10.00 23.38
C ARG A 493 -4.45 -10.40 22.02
N LEU A 494 -3.70 -9.50 21.39
CA LEU A 494 -3.03 -9.78 20.10
C LEU A 494 -1.96 -10.88 20.25
N LEU A 495 -1.23 -10.87 21.38
CA LEU A 495 -0.22 -11.89 21.69
C LEU A 495 -0.81 -13.25 22.09
N GLY A 496 -2.02 -13.29 22.65
CA GLY A 496 -2.67 -14.52 23.11
C GLY A 496 -3.07 -15.49 21.99
N SER A 497 -3.12 -15.04 20.74
CA SER A 497 -3.45 -15.89 19.59
C SER A 497 -2.22 -16.68 19.11
N THR A 498 -2.29 -18.01 19.12
CA THR A 498 -1.21 -18.85 18.56
C THR A 498 -1.22 -18.68 17.04
N LYS A 499 -0.12 -18.19 16.46
CA LYS A 499 0.04 -18.01 15.02
C LYS A 499 0.72 -19.24 14.39
N SER A 500 0.26 -19.62 13.20
CA SER A 500 0.91 -20.64 12.38
C SER A 500 2.27 -20.14 11.89
N GLU A 501 3.27 -21.00 11.75
CA GLU A 501 4.58 -20.59 11.19
C GLU A 501 4.50 -20.16 9.72
N VAL A 502 3.42 -20.51 9.02
CA VAL A 502 3.16 -20.12 7.62
C VAL A 502 2.46 -18.75 7.54
N ASP A 503 1.95 -18.23 8.65
CA ASP A 503 1.25 -16.93 8.72
C ASP A 503 2.27 -15.78 8.88
N SER A 504 2.88 -15.36 7.76
CA SER A 504 3.90 -14.29 7.76
C SER A 504 3.37 -12.96 8.31
N LEU A 505 2.12 -12.60 7.99
CA LEU A 505 1.48 -11.37 8.48
C LEU A 505 1.18 -11.46 9.98
N GLY A 506 0.67 -12.60 10.46
CA GLY A 506 0.46 -12.85 11.88
C GLY A 506 1.75 -12.80 12.69
N LEU A 507 2.83 -13.37 12.16
CA LEU A 507 4.17 -13.28 12.76
C LEU A 507 4.70 -11.84 12.80
N GLN A 508 4.48 -11.06 11.73
CA GLN A 508 4.81 -9.63 11.71
C GLN A 508 4.02 -8.86 12.77
N ILE A 509 2.71 -9.04 12.88
CA ILE A 509 1.87 -8.40 13.91
C ILE A 509 2.40 -8.73 15.29
N GLN A 510 2.70 -10.01 15.55
CA GLN A 510 3.23 -10.44 16.84
C GLN A 510 4.57 -9.76 17.17
N ARG A 511 5.49 -9.68 16.21
CA ARG A 511 6.78 -8.98 16.37
C ARG A 511 6.58 -7.48 16.62
N ASP A 512 5.71 -6.83 15.84
CA ASP A 512 5.45 -5.39 15.94
C ASP A 512 4.74 -5.04 17.26
N VAL A 513 3.91 -5.94 17.80
CA VAL A 513 3.35 -5.80 19.15
C VAL A 513 4.43 -5.88 20.23
N ILE A 514 5.38 -6.82 20.13
CA ILE A 514 6.51 -6.91 21.08
C ILE A 514 7.37 -5.63 21.01
N ALA A 515 7.61 -5.12 19.80
CA ALA A 515 8.30 -3.86 19.61
C ALA A 515 7.54 -2.67 20.21
N LEU A 516 6.21 -2.62 20.06
CA LEU A 516 5.37 -1.60 20.69
C LEU A 516 5.47 -1.63 22.21
N VAL A 517 5.36 -2.81 22.84
CA VAL A 517 5.54 -2.97 24.29
C VAL A 517 6.89 -2.42 24.74
N ARG A 518 7.96 -2.74 23.99
CA ARG A 518 9.31 -2.23 24.25
C ARG A 518 9.37 -0.70 24.18
N LEU A 519 8.74 -0.09 23.17
CA LEU A 519 8.73 1.36 23.00
C LEU A 519 7.90 2.07 24.10
N MET A 520 6.79 1.47 24.53
CA MET A 520 5.93 2.02 25.59
C MET A 520 6.66 2.14 26.93
N ILE A 521 7.50 1.17 27.29
CA ILE A 521 8.21 1.16 28.58
C ILE A 521 9.55 1.90 28.55
N LYS A 522 10.06 2.25 27.37
CA LYS A 522 11.42 2.75 27.18
C LYS A 522 11.71 3.97 28.04
N GLY A 523 12.55 3.79 29.06
CA GLY A 523 12.94 4.85 30.01
C GLY A 523 11.87 5.25 31.01
N ARG A 524 10.75 4.50 31.12
CA ARG A 524 9.60 4.79 32.00
C ARG A 524 9.41 3.68 33.02
N ILE A 525 10.09 3.82 34.16
CA ILE A 525 10.04 2.81 35.23
C ILE A 525 8.63 2.61 35.79
N GLU A 526 7.80 3.66 35.82
CA GLU A 526 6.43 3.57 36.35
C GLU A 526 5.55 2.61 35.52
N TYR A 527 5.95 2.28 34.30
CA TYR A 527 5.16 1.47 33.36
C TYR A 527 5.55 -0.01 33.40
N LEU A 528 6.72 -0.33 33.96
CA LEU A 528 7.18 -1.71 34.11
C LEU A 528 6.21 -2.65 34.87
N PRO A 529 5.52 -2.22 35.94
CA PRO A 529 4.54 -3.07 36.62
C PRO A 529 3.39 -3.56 35.71
N GLN A 530 3.06 -2.85 34.64
CA GLN A 530 2.00 -3.27 33.70
C GLN A 530 2.36 -4.54 32.94
N LEU A 531 3.66 -4.81 32.76
CA LEU A 531 4.13 -6.03 32.14
C LEU A 531 3.80 -7.26 32.97
N ALA A 532 3.63 -7.11 34.29
CA ALA A 532 3.34 -8.17 35.24
C ALA A 532 1.83 -8.36 35.53
N CYS A 533 0.95 -7.57 34.91
CA CYS A 533 -0.47 -7.52 35.27
C CYS A 533 -1.19 -8.88 35.14
N ASN A 534 -1.53 -9.46 36.30
CA ASN A 534 -2.64 -10.40 36.49
C ASN A 534 -3.91 -9.59 36.81
N ARG A 535 -4.92 -9.63 35.94
CA ARG A 535 -6.27 -9.17 36.32
C ARG A 535 -6.84 -10.21 37.28
N LYS A 536 -7.46 -9.77 38.38
CA LYS A 536 -8.02 -10.68 39.40
C LYS A 536 -9.18 -11.56 38.92
N ASP A 537 -9.70 -11.34 37.70
CA ASP A 537 -10.91 -11.97 37.18
C ASP A 537 -10.78 -12.46 35.73
N SER A 538 -9.77 -13.26 35.40
CA SER A 538 -9.77 -14.20 34.25
C SER A 538 -8.41 -14.91 34.15
N SER A 539 -8.37 -16.07 33.50
CA SER A 539 -7.19 -16.94 33.29
C SER A 539 -6.14 -16.36 32.33
N ASP A 540 -5.82 -15.07 32.40
CA ASP A 540 -4.92 -14.40 31.47
C ASP A 540 -3.51 -14.35 32.04
N ALA A 541 -2.56 -14.92 31.29
CA ALA A 541 -1.14 -14.99 31.66
C ALA A 541 -0.50 -13.58 31.67
N ASN A 542 0.46 -13.38 32.59
CA ASN A 542 1.39 -12.24 32.61
C ASN A 542 1.92 -11.94 31.18
N LEU A 543 1.95 -10.67 30.76
CA LEU A 543 2.35 -10.29 29.40
C LEU A 543 3.77 -10.76 29.06
N MET A 544 4.72 -10.69 30.00
CA MET A 544 6.05 -11.28 29.80
C MET A 544 6.02 -12.81 29.73
N ALA A 545 5.10 -13.47 30.43
CA ALA A 545 4.93 -14.92 30.30
C ALA A 545 4.40 -15.30 28.91
N MET A 546 3.49 -14.50 28.32
CA MET A 546 3.06 -14.69 26.93
C MET A 546 4.22 -14.49 25.95
N VAL A 547 5.01 -13.43 26.13
CA VAL A 547 6.21 -13.16 25.31
C VAL A 547 7.22 -14.30 25.39
N PHE A 548 7.44 -14.91 26.56
CA PHE A 548 8.34 -16.05 26.70
C PHE A 548 7.76 -17.33 26.09
N SER A 549 6.46 -17.56 26.23
CA SER A 549 5.79 -18.67 25.53
C SER A 549 5.93 -18.53 24.01
N ILE A 550 5.84 -17.32 23.49
CA ILE A 550 6.10 -16.99 22.09
C ILE A 550 7.55 -17.34 21.71
N PHE A 551 8.52 -16.95 22.52
CA PHE A 551 9.93 -17.23 22.26
C PHE A 551 10.23 -18.73 22.19
N GLU A 552 9.61 -19.51 23.06
CA GLU A 552 9.75 -20.98 23.09
C GLU A 552 9.14 -21.65 21.87
N LYS A 553 7.99 -21.15 21.41
CA LYS A 553 7.21 -21.77 20.33
C LYS A 553 7.63 -21.33 18.93
N THR A 554 8.12 -20.10 18.77
CA THR A 554 8.45 -19.58 17.45
C THR A 554 9.80 -20.11 16.96
N SER A 555 9.92 -20.42 15.67
CA SER A 555 11.19 -20.64 14.99
C SER A 555 11.73 -19.35 14.33
N HIS A 556 10.93 -18.27 14.27
CA HIS A 556 11.27 -17.08 13.49
C HIS A 556 12.35 -16.23 14.16
N PRO A 557 13.49 -15.98 13.51
CA PRO A 557 14.65 -15.35 14.14
C PRO A 557 14.38 -13.89 14.54
N GLU A 558 13.69 -13.13 13.70
CA GLU A 558 13.44 -11.71 13.99
C GLU A 558 12.53 -11.52 15.21
N THR A 559 11.60 -12.45 15.42
CA THR A 559 10.70 -12.43 16.58
C THR A 559 11.48 -12.72 17.86
N LYS A 560 12.37 -13.73 17.84
CA LYS A 560 13.27 -14.01 18.97
C LYS A 560 14.21 -12.85 19.27
N ALA A 561 14.74 -12.19 18.24
CA ALA A 561 15.57 -10.99 18.39
C ALA A 561 14.80 -9.86 19.08
N GLU A 562 13.54 -9.63 18.71
CA GLU A 562 12.73 -8.58 19.31
C GLU A 562 12.35 -8.89 20.76
N VAL A 563 12.08 -10.16 21.10
CA VAL A 563 11.93 -10.60 22.50
C VAL A 563 13.19 -10.29 23.31
N GLY A 564 14.37 -10.63 22.78
CA GLY A 564 15.64 -10.30 23.44
C GLY A 564 15.82 -8.79 23.62
N ARG A 565 15.47 -7.97 22.63
CA ARG A 565 15.50 -6.49 22.75
C ARG A 565 14.53 -5.97 23.80
N LEU A 566 13.33 -6.56 23.93
CA LEU A 566 12.39 -6.22 24.99
C LEU A 566 12.98 -6.55 26.37
N SER A 567 13.56 -7.74 26.54
CA SER A 567 14.27 -8.14 27.76
C SER A 567 15.38 -7.15 28.14
N ILE A 568 16.20 -6.71 27.18
CA ILE A 568 17.24 -5.70 27.38
C ILE A 568 16.63 -4.36 27.82
N GLU A 569 15.53 -3.92 27.19
CA GLU A 569 14.89 -2.65 27.52
C GLU A 569 14.26 -2.65 28.91
N VAL A 570 13.68 -3.77 29.37
CA VAL A 570 13.19 -3.93 30.74
C VAL A 570 14.33 -3.73 31.74
N VAL A 571 15.46 -4.43 31.54
CA VAL A 571 16.64 -4.32 32.41
C VAL A 571 17.26 -2.92 32.35
N ARG A 572 17.33 -2.32 31.16
CA ARG A 572 17.81 -0.95 30.95
C ARG A 572 16.96 0.09 31.67
N THR A 573 15.63 -0.08 31.65
CA THR A 573 14.69 0.83 32.32
C THR A 573 14.76 0.73 33.84
N LEU A 574 15.15 -0.42 34.39
CA LEU A 574 15.45 -0.60 35.82
C LEU A 574 16.73 0.13 36.26
N PHE A 575 17.64 0.45 35.34
CA PHE A 575 18.90 1.16 35.59
C PHE A 575 19.07 2.37 34.65
N PRO A 576 18.30 3.46 34.85
CA PRO A 576 18.43 4.65 34.03
C PRO A 576 19.90 5.16 34.04
N SER A 577 20.52 5.19 32.86
CA SER A 577 21.91 5.67 32.72
C SER A 577 22.03 7.13 33.17
N ARG A 578 23.08 7.44 33.95
CA ARG A 578 23.49 8.82 34.24
C ARG A 578 23.89 9.52 32.94
N GLN A 579 22.98 10.22 32.28
CA GLN A 579 23.35 11.19 31.24
C GLN A 579 23.80 12.51 31.91
N HIS A 580 24.95 13.02 31.44
CA HIS A 580 25.57 14.29 31.83
C HIS A 580 24.57 15.46 31.77
N PRO A 581 24.39 16.27 32.84
CA PRO A 581 23.78 17.58 32.72
C PRO A 581 24.85 18.58 32.29
N MET A 582 24.79 19.04 31.03
CA MET A 582 25.52 20.22 30.61
C MET A 582 24.65 21.45 30.90
N GLN A 583 25.06 22.19 31.94
CA GLN A 583 24.80 23.60 32.21
C GLN A 583 23.34 24.11 32.19
N SER A 584 22.76 24.22 33.38
CA SER A 584 22.28 25.53 33.86
C SER A 584 22.21 25.50 35.40
N ALA A 585 23.20 26.13 36.02
CA ALA A 585 23.21 26.36 37.46
C ALA A 585 22.57 27.72 37.71
N THR A 586 21.35 27.74 38.22
CA THR A 586 20.88 28.62 39.33
C THR A 586 19.38 28.40 39.56
N ALA A 587 19.02 27.71 40.64
CA ALA A 587 17.96 28.09 41.59
C ALA A 587 17.73 26.96 42.60
N SER A 588 17.76 27.34 43.88
CA SER A 588 17.51 26.52 45.05
C SER A 588 16.01 26.15 45.17
N GLY A 589 15.70 24.88 45.45
CA GLY A 589 14.36 24.45 45.89
C GLY A 589 14.26 22.93 45.94
N LYS A 590 13.81 22.39 47.06
CA LYS A 590 13.75 20.95 47.41
C LYS A 590 12.87 20.13 46.45
N ASP A 591 13.29 18.88 46.27
CA ASP A 591 12.62 17.68 45.71
C ASP A 591 13.22 17.20 44.39
N ARG A 592 14.23 16.32 44.48
CA ARG A 592 14.75 15.51 43.36
C ARG A 592 14.08 14.14 43.40
N PRO A 593 13.19 13.78 42.46
CA PRO A 593 12.72 12.41 42.28
C PRO A 593 13.73 11.63 41.41
N GLY A 594 13.91 10.33 41.68
CA GLY A 594 14.47 9.41 40.67
C GLY A 594 15.69 8.56 41.01
N HIS A 595 16.01 8.27 42.28
CA HIS A 595 16.94 7.18 42.59
C HIS A 595 16.17 5.98 43.14
N ILE A 596 16.04 4.93 42.35
CA ILE A 596 15.54 3.64 42.83
C ILE A 596 16.72 2.92 43.49
N ASP A 597 16.48 2.40 44.69
CA ASP A 597 17.45 1.58 45.40
C ASP A 597 17.62 0.23 44.69
N HIS A 598 18.82 -0.36 44.72
CA HIS A 598 19.10 -1.64 44.07
C HIS A 598 18.12 -2.73 44.51
N GLU A 599 17.74 -2.76 45.80
CA GLU A 599 16.76 -3.70 46.33
C GLU A 599 15.36 -3.54 45.72
N LYS A 600 14.96 -2.30 45.42
CA LYS A 600 13.66 -2.02 44.78
C LYS A 600 13.66 -2.40 43.31
N ALA A 601 14.77 -2.17 42.60
CA ALA A 601 14.93 -2.61 41.22
C ALA A 601 14.92 -4.14 41.12
N GLU A 602 15.57 -4.83 42.04
CA GLU A 602 15.57 -6.31 42.11
C GLU A 602 14.18 -6.86 42.45
N SER A 603 13.48 -6.26 43.41
CA SER A 603 12.10 -6.63 43.74
C SER A 603 11.15 -6.47 42.55
N LEU A 604 11.28 -5.37 41.79
CA LEU A 604 10.47 -5.13 40.60
C LEU A 604 10.84 -6.08 39.46
N PHE A 605 12.12 -6.40 39.27
CA PHE A 605 12.57 -7.42 38.33
C PHE A 605 11.94 -8.78 38.64
N GLN A 606 12.00 -9.22 39.91
CA GLN A 606 11.39 -10.48 40.36
C GLN A 606 9.86 -10.47 40.20
N TYR A 607 9.22 -9.31 40.39
CA TYR A 607 7.78 -9.17 40.16
C TYR A 607 7.39 -9.36 38.68
N ILE A 608 8.19 -8.85 37.75
CA ILE A 608 7.97 -8.99 36.30
C ILE A 608 8.32 -10.41 35.83
N PHE A 609 9.39 -11.00 36.39
CA PHE A 609 9.91 -12.32 36.05
C PHE A 609 9.85 -13.30 37.25
N PRO A 610 8.66 -13.70 37.71
CA PRO A 610 8.51 -14.51 38.92
C PRO A 610 9.17 -15.90 38.80
N ALA A 611 9.21 -16.50 37.60
CA ALA A 611 9.84 -17.80 37.36
C ALA A 611 11.37 -17.80 37.57
N GLN A 612 12.01 -16.64 37.56
CA GLN A 612 13.47 -16.50 37.78
C GLN A 612 13.84 -16.23 39.24
N ALA A 613 12.86 -16.01 40.12
CA ALA A 613 13.10 -15.74 41.54
C ALA A 613 13.28 -17.01 42.39
N THR A 614 12.89 -18.18 41.87
CA THR A 614 12.98 -19.44 42.62
C THR A 614 14.36 -20.06 42.50
N THR A 615 15.19 -19.92 43.55
CA THR A 615 16.06 -21.03 43.97
C THR A 615 15.21 -22.30 44.04
N PRO A 616 15.66 -23.47 43.52
CA PRO A 616 14.81 -24.64 43.37
C PRO A 616 14.31 -25.13 44.74
N ALA A 617 13.06 -24.80 45.05
CA ALA A 617 12.35 -25.30 46.21
C ALA A 617 11.54 -26.52 45.81
N LEU A 618 11.93 -27.65 46.41
CA LEU A 618 11.20 -28.92 46.57
C LEU A 618 9.85 -29.02 45.84
N SER A 619 9.87 -29.58 44.63
CA SER A 619 8.66 -30.08 43.95
C SER A 619 8.85 -31.57 43.62
N THR A 620 7.81 -32.35 43.88
CA THR A 620 7.72 -33.81 43.76
C THR A 620 8.08 -34.36 42.37
N PRO A 621 8.54 -35.63 42.28
CA PRO A 621 9.18 -36.17 41.10
C PRO A 621 8.15 -36.73 40.11
N GLU A 622 7.64 -35.92 39.20
CA GLU A 622 7.00 -36.43 37.98
C GLU A 622 7.46 -35.62 36.75
N THR A 623 8.20 -36.32 35.87
CA THR A 623 8.57 -35.98 34.47
C THR A 623 9.49 -34.78 34.20
N PRO A 624 10.50 -34.92 33.31
CA PRO A 624 11.46 -33.86 33.00
C PRO A 624 10.79 -32.81 32.12
N THR A 625 10.26 -31.75 32.72
CA THR A 625 9.82 -30.56 31.99
C THR A 625 11.06 -29.75 31.62
N SER A 626 11.18 -29.44 30.33
CA SER A 626 12.21 -28.58 29.73
C SER A 626 12.43 -27.32 30.57
N ALA A 627 13.68 -26.98 30.85
CA ALA A 627 14.06 -25.78 31.61
C ALA A 627 13.34 -24.54 31.05
N SER A 628 12.56 -23.85 31.88
CA SER A 628 11.81 -22.64 31.51
C SER A 628 12.76 -21.58 30.95
N THR A 629 12.40 -20.95 29.83
CA THR A 629 13.19 -19.87 29.22
C THR A 629 13.42 -18.72 30.20
N THR A 630 14.66 -18.24 30.29
CA THR A 630 15.07 -17.13 31.14
C THR A 630 15.35 -15.85 30.35
N VAL A 631 15.41 -14.70 31.03
CA VAL A 631 15.83 -13.42 30.43
C VAL A 631 17.22 -13.57 29.79
N ALA A 632 18.15 -14.25 30.47
CA ALA A 632 19.48 -14.52 29.95
C ALA A 632 19.45 -15.31 28.64
N ASP A 633 18.54 -16.28 28.51
CA ASP A 633 18.38 -17.07 27.28
C ASP A 633 17.90 -16.22 26.11
N THR A 634 16.92 -15.35 26.35
CA THR A 634 16.39 -14.45 25.31
C THR A 634 17.44 -13.45 24.81
N ILE A 635 18.29 -12.94 25.70
CA ILE A 635 19.40 -12.04 25.35
C ILE A 635 20.52 -12.82 24.67
N GLY A 636 20.88 -14.00 25.20
CA GLY A 636 21.91 -14.88 24.67
C GLY A 636 21.62 -15.34 23.25
N TRP A 637 20.35 -15.53 22.89
CA TRP A 637 19.96 -15.91 21.54
C TRP A 637 20.35 -14.89 20.46
N ILE A 638 20.34 -13.58 20.76
CA ILE A 638 20.83 -12.54 19.82
C ILE A 638 22.32 -12.77 19.49
N LEU A 639 23.09 -13.24 20.46
CA LEU A 639 24.54 -13.46 20.34
C LEU A 639 24.84 -14.74 19.54
N THR A 640 24.05 -15.80 19.69
CA THR A 640 24.27 -17.06 18.97
C THR A 640 23.96 -16.94 17.48
N GLN A 641 22.97 -16.13 17.08
CA GLN A 641 22.73 -15.83 15.65
C GLN A 641 23.83 -15.01 14.99
N SER A 642 24.50 -14.14 15.75
CA SER A 642 25.63 -13.34 15.24
C SER A 642 26.86 -14.19 14.92
N THR A 643 26.89 -15.44 15.40
CA THR A 643 28.02 -16.37 15.28
C THR A 643 27.88 -17.32 14.07
N SER A 644 26.65 -17.58 13.59
CA SER A 644 26.39 -18.52 12.48
C SER A 644 26.51 -17.92 11.07
N LEU A 645 26.46 -16.60 10.93
CA LEU A 645 26.50 -15.90 9.63
C LEU A 645 27.90 -15.41 9.21
N SER A 646 28.91 -15.55 10.06
CA SER A 646 30.28 -15.06 9.78
C SER A 646 31.13 -15.97 8.88
N SER A 647 30.56 -17.01 8.26
CA SER A 647 31.31 -17.99 7.44
C SER A 647 31.03 -17.99 5.94
N ASP A 648 30.11 -17.18 5.39
CA ASP A 648 29.89 -17.09 3.94
C ASP A 648 29.95 -15.65 3.42
N SER A 649 31.10 -15.30 2.84
CA SER A 649 31.34 -14.04 2.16
C SER A 649 30.81 -14.08 0.72
N GLN A 650 29.64 -13.50 0.47
CA GLN A 650 29.27 -12.95 -0.83
C GLN A 650 28.81 -11.49 -0.69
N PRO A 651 29.24 -10.58 -1.58
CA PRO A 651 28.84 -9.18 -1.53
C PRO A 651 27.50 -8.98 -2.26
N GLN A 652 26.41 -8.82 -1.52
CA GLN A 652 25.17 -8.25 -2.08
C GLN A 652 25.05 -6.77 -1.71
N GLN A 653 24.81 -5.94 -2.73
CA GLN A 653 24.45 -4.54 -2.61
C GLN A 653 23.16 -4.42 -1.78
N GLN A 654 23.24 -3.80 -0.60
CA GLN A 654 22.09 -3.48 0.22
C GLN A 654 21.77 -1.98 0.15
N SER A 655 20.53 -1.68 -0.23
CA SER A 655 19.84 -0.41 0.02
C SER A 655 19.68 -0.19 1.54
N PRO A 656 19.59 1.07 2.02
CA PRO A 656 19.64 1.36 3.45
C PRO A 656 18.32 1.00 4.14
N SER A 657 18.31 -0.11 4.90
CA SER A 657 17.26 -0.41 5.88
C SER A 657 17.73 -0.01 7.30
N PRO A 658 16.82 0.33 8.23
CA PRO A 658 17.18 0.84 9.56
C PRO A 658 17.59 -0.25 10.58
N HIS A 659 18.00 -1.43 10.11
CA HIS A 659 18.43 -2.51 11.01
C HIS A 659 19.83 -2.22 11.58
N PRO A 660 20.05 -2.37 12.90
CA PRO A 660 21.39 -2.25 13.47
C PRO A 660 22.32 -3.29 12.81
N SER A 661 23.54 -2.87 12.46
CA SER A 661 24.56 -3.80 11.97
C SER A 661 24.71 -4.98 12.94
N LEU A 662 25.06 -6.17 12.45
CA LEU A 662 25.23 -7.36 13.29
C LEU A 662 26.13 -7.10 14.51
N SER A 663 27.19 -6.29 14.32
CA SER A 663 28.09 -5.86 15.40
C SER A 663 27.43 -4.97 16.45
N GLN A 664 26.45 -4.14 16.07
CA GLN A 664 25.71 -3.27 16.99
C GLN A 664 24.69 -4.07 17.80
N ALA A 665 23.99 -5.02 17.17
CA ALA A 665 23.08 -5.93 17.86
C ALA A 665 23.84 -6.80 18.88
N GLU A 666 25.02 -7.30 18.50
CA GLU A 666 25.92 -8.04 19.39
C GLU A 666 26.38 -7.19 20.58
N ALA A 667 26.79 -5.93 20.33
CA ALA A 667 27.16 -5.01 21.41
C ALA A 667 26.01 -4.71 22.37
N GLU A 668 24.79 -4.54 21.85
CA GLU A 668 23.59 -4.31 22.66
C GLU A 668 23.23 -5.53 23.52
N ALA A 669 23.36 -6.74 22.99
CA ALA A 669 23.10 -7.96 23.75
C ALA A 669 24.13 -8.19 24.87
N TRP A 670 25.43 -7.95 24.61
CA TRP A 670 26.45 -7.97 25.66
C TRP A 670 26.19 -6.91 26.74
N PHE A 671 25.76 -5.71 26.35
CA PHE A 671 25.33 -4.68 27.29
C PHE A 671 24.15 -5.17 28.16
N GLY A 672 23.18 -5.83 27.55
CA GLY A 672 22.04 -6.46 28.24
C GLY A 672 22.46 -7.47 29.29
N LEU A 673 23.34 -8.41 28.95
CA LEU A 673 23.86 -9.40 29.91
C LEU A 673 24.67 -8.73 31.04
N ALA A 674 25.47 -7.73 30.71
CA ALA A 674 26.25 -6.98 31.69
C ALA A 674 25.34 -6.24 32.69
N LEU A 675 24.24 -5.63 32.23
CA LEU A 675 23.24 -5.06 33.12
C LEU A 675 22.51 -6.13 33.92
N LEU A 676 22.12 -7.25 33.31
CA LEU A 676 21.43 -8.35 34.00
C LEU A 676 22.26 -8.88 35.17
N SER A 677 23.58 -9.02 34.99
CA SER A 677 24.52 -9.47 36.04
C SER A 677 24.59 -8.59 37.28
N THR A 678 23.96 -7.42 37.28
CA THR A 678 23.79 -6.59 38.49
C THR A 678 22.81 -7.19 39.49
N PHE A 679 21.92 -8.08 39.07
CA PHE A 679 20.97 -8.78 39.93
C PHE A 679 21.58 -10.14 40.34
N PRO A 680 21.95 -10.35 41.62
CA PRO A 680 22.51 -11.61 42.08
C PRO A 680 21.60 -12.81 41.79
N SER A 681 20.27 -12.61 41.84
CA SER A 681 19.28 -13.64 41.51
C SER A 681 19.38 -14.18 40.08
N THR A 682 20.06 -13.47 39.16
CA THR A 682 20.18 -13.84 37.74
C THR A 682 21.52 -14.49 37.39
N HIS A 683 22.48 -14.56 38.32
CA HIS A 683 23.80 -15.15 38.04
C HIS A 683 23.68 -16.61 37.60
N GLY A 684 22.80 -17.37 38.23
CA GLY A 684 22.53 -18.76 37.84
C GLY A 684 21.97 -18.89 36.42
N SER A 685 21.05 -18.01 36.01
CA SER A 685 20.49 -18.05 34.65
C SER A 685 21.49 -17.60 33.59
N ILE A 686 22.37 -16.63 33.90
CA ILE A 686 23.47 -16.23 33.02
C ILE A 686 24.45 -17.40 32.82
N ARG A 687 24.84 -18.11 33.88
CA ARG A 687 25.73 -19.28 33.78
C ARG A 687 25.06 -20.41 33.00
N ALA A 688 23.79 -20.68 33.25
CA ALA A 688 23.03 -21.67 32.50
C ALA A 688 22.97 -21.32 31.00
N ALA A 689 22.73 -20.06 30.64
CA ALA A 689 22.74 -19.61 29.24
C ALA A 689 24.13 -19.77 28.59
N MET A 690 25.22 -19.53 29.34
CA MET A 690 26.60 -19.74 28.86
C MET A 690 26.97 -21.21 28.66
N ALA A 691 26.30 -22.13 29.38
CA ALA A 691 26.52 -23.58 29.29
C ALA A 691 25.74 -24.25 28.14
N ARG A 692 24.71 -23.59 27.60
CA ARG A 692 23.90 -24.12 26.49
C ARG A 692 24.67 -24.13 25.16
N ASP A 693 24.15 -24.90 24.21
CA ASP A 693 24.62 -24.97 22.83
C ASP A 693 26.15 -25.17 22.73
N ASP A 694 26.70 -26.20 23.40
CA ASP A 694 28.14 -26.48 23.42
C ASP A 694 29.02 -25.26 23.78
N PHE A 695 28.55 -24.45 24.74
CA PHE A 695 29.24 -23.27 25.23
C PHE A 695 29.50 -22.21 24.14
N GLN A 696 28.64 -22.12 23.10
CA GLN A 696 28.82 -21.14 22.00
C GLN A 696 28.97 -19.70 22.53
N LEU A 697 28.10 -19.29 23.46
CA LEU A 697 28.13 -17.95 24.04
C LEU A 697 29.44 -17.67 24.79
N LEU A 698 29.93 -18.65 25.55
CA LEU A 698 31.19 -18.55 26.29
C LEU A 698 32.41 -18.52 25.35
N LYS A 699 32.39 -19.32 24.28
CA LYS A 699 33.44 -19.27 23.23
C LYS A 699 33.49 -17.89 22.59
N ARG A 700 32.32 -17.35 22.20
CA ARG A 700 32.23 -16.02 21.58
C ARG A 700 32.71 -14.90 22.50
N LEU A 701 32.37 -14.98 23.79
CA LEU A 701 32.88 -14.07 24.82
C LEU A 701 34.42 -14.06 24.86
N ARG A 702 35.05 -15.25 24.83
CA ARG A 702 36.51 -15.39 24.84
C ARG A 702 37.17 -14.95 23.54
N GLU A 703 36.53 -15.16 22.40
CA GLU A 703 37.00 -14.60 21.11
C GLU A 703 37.13 -13.08 21.18
N ILE A 704 36.12 -12.38 21.70
CA ILE A 704 36.15 -10.91 21.81
C ILE A 704 37.17 -10.45 22.85
N ALA A 705 37.29 -11.18 23.98
CA ALA A 705 38.30 -10.93 25.00
C ALA A 705 39.74 -11.03 24.43
N THR A 706 39.99 -11.98 23.53
CA THR A 706 41.32 -12.22 22.93
C THR A 706 41.64 -11.33 21.72
N GLN A 707 40.66 -11.03 20.86
CA GLN A 707 40.83 -10.22 19.64
C GLN A 707 41.35 -8.80 19.91
N THR A 708 41.05 -8.21 21.07
CA THR A 708 41.46 -6.83 21.37
C THR A 708 42.87 -6.76 21.97
N ARG A 709 43.35 -7.84 22.59
CA ARG A 709 44.72 -7.94 23.15
C ARG A 709 45.79 -7.93 22.06
N SER A 710 45.53 -8.56 20.90
CA SER A 710 46.44 -8.55 19.75
C SER A 710 46.56 -7.16 19.09
N SER A 711 45.49 -6.35 19.13
CA SER A 711 45.51 -4.96 18.61
C SER A 711 46.30 -3.99 19.48
N LEU A 712 46.36 -4.23 20.80
CA LEU A 712 47.10 -3.43 21.77
C LEU A 712 48.60 -3.80 21.81
N ASP A 713 48.96 -5.06 21.59
CA ASP A 713 50.38 -5.50 21.54
C ASP A 713 51.08 -5.16 20.22
N GLY A 714 50.36 -5.07 19.09
CA GLY A 714 50.94 -4.72 17.78
C GLY A 714 51.46 -3.28 17.66
N SER A 715 51.09 -2.38 18.58
CA SER A 715 51.53 -0.97 18.58
C SER A 715 52.79 -0.71 19.43
N ARG A 716 53.37 -1.74 20.06
CA ARG A 716 54.58 -1.60 20.91
C ARG A 716 55.89 -2.03 20.26
N SER A 717 55.87 -2.49 19.02
CA SER A 717 57.05 -3.03 18.34
C SER A 717 57.34 -2.27 17.05
N LEU A 718 57.65 -0.97 17.13
CA LEU A 718 58.33 -0.19 16.08
C LEU A 718 58.87 1.14 16.65
N GLU A 719 59.66 1.09 17.73
CA GLU A 719 60.61 2.15 18.06
C GLU A 719 62.02 1.55 18.04
N GLY A 720 62.74 1.79 16.95
CA GLY A 720 64.14 1.36 16.82
C GLY A 720 64.61 1.21 15.38
N ASN A 721 64.88 2.33 14.71
CA ASN A 721 66.19 2.62 14.10
C ASN A 721 66.10 3.83 13.15
N LYS A 722 66.96 4.81 13.42
CA LYS A 722 67.38 5.85 12.48
C LYS A 722 68.36 5.24 11.47
N GLU A 723 68.29 5.66 10.20
CA GLU A 723 69.31 6.49 9.54
C GLU A 723 69.00 6.69 8.04
N ASP A 724 69.16 7.95 7.62
CA ASP A 724 69.53 8.51 6.31
C ASP A 724 68.96 7.94 5.00
N ASP A 725 68.27 8.78 4.22
CA ASP A 725 68.88 9.35 3.00
C ASP A 725 68.08 10.56 2.44
N GLN A 726 68.81 11.43 1.74
CA GLN A 726 68.42 12.71 1.16
C GLN A 726 67.57 12.59 -0.11
N GLY A 727 66.79 13.63 -0.44
CA GLY A 727 66.22 13.78 -1.79
C GLY A 727 65.13 14.83 -1.92
N GLU A 728 65.52 16.03 -2.36
CA GLU A 728 64.68 17.18 -2.72
C GLU A 728 63.64 16.86 -3.82
N SER A 729 62.46 17.50 -3.75
CA SER A 729 62.06 18.53 -4.74
C SER A 729 60.63 19.02 -4.52
N ALA A 730 60.49 20.34 -4.47
CA ALA A 730 59.25 21.10 -4.35
C ALA A 730 58.61 21.43 -5.71
N ARG A 731 57.27 21.61 -5.70
CA ARG A 731 56.38 22.51 -6.50
C ARG A 731 55.01 21.82 -6.67
N GLY A 732 53.84 22.40 -6.37
CA GLY A 732 53.45 23.72 -5.90
C GLY A 732 52.01 24.04 -6.39
N GLY A 733 51.08 24.31 -5.46
CA GLY A 733 49.83 25.10 -5.61
C GLY A 733 48.62 24.44 -6.28
N ASN A 734 47.35 24.65 -5.90
CA ASN A 734 46.72 25.51 -4.89
C ASN A 734 45.26 25.02 -4.69
N ALA A 735 44.83 24.81 -3.45
CA ALA A 735 43.41 24.82 -3.07
C ALA A 735 43.27 25.18 -1.57
N ALA A 736 42.49 26.22 -1.26
CA ALA A 736 41.93 26.56 0.05
C ALA A 736 40.80 27.59 -0.16
N PRO A 737 39.83 27.79 0.77
CA PRO A 737 39.84 27.36 2.18
C PRO A 737 38.52 26.77 2.71
N GLY A 738 38.60 25.84 3.68
CA GLY A 738 37.47 25.35 4.45
C GLY A 738 37.92 24.76 5.78
N LEU A 739 37.71 25.52 6.85
CA LEU A 739 38.14 25.32 8.24
C LEU A 739 37.99 23.88 8.78
N THR A 740 39.12 23.22 9.05
CA THR A 740 39.20 22.01 9.86
C THR A 740 39.41 22.36 11.33
N GLY A 741 38.39 22.12 12.15
CA GLY A 741 38.53 22.00 13.59
C GLY A 741 39.30 20.72 13.91
N LYS A 742 40.42 20.85 14.62
CA LYS A 742 41.20 19.74 15.18
C LYS A 742 40.33 18.91 16.12
N THR A 743 39.93 17.70 15.72
CA THR A 743 39.45 16.66 16.64
C THR A 743 40.61 15.75 17.00
N ALA A 744 40.90 15.69 18.30
CA ALA A 744 41.79 14.71 18.89
C ALA A 744 41.32 13.29 18.54
N THR A 745 42.22 12.46 18.05
CA THR A 745 41.99 11.05 17.76
C THR A 745 41.75 10.27 19.06
N ASN A 746 40.51 10.22 19.53
CA ASN A 746 40.09 9.23 20.51
C ASN A 746 40.03 7.86 19.80
N LYS A 747 40.86 6.91 20.22
CA LYS A 747 40.75 5.50 19.81
C LYS A 747 39.33 5.02 20.12
N SER A 748 38.53 4.67 19.11
CA SER A 748 37.20 4.10 19.37
C SER A 748 37.38 2.69 19.92
N VAL A 749 37.13 2.52 21.22
CA VAL A 749 37.15 1.21 21.90
C VAL A 749 35.96 0.38 21.41
N ASP A 750 36.17 -0.90 21.12
CA ASP A 750 35.09 -1.81 20.73
C ASP A 750 34.05 -1.90 21.88
N PRO A 751 32.79 -1.46 21.67
CA PRO A 751 31.78 -1.47 22.72
C PRO A 751 31.47 -2.88 23.24
N ARG A 752 31.67 -3.93 22.43
CA ARG A 752 31.47 -5.32 22.87
C ARG A 752 32.47 -5.70 23.95
N TYR A 753 33.73 -5.30 23.78
CA TYR A 753 34.81 -5.56 24.74
C TYR A 753 34.51 -4.91 26.10
N GLU A 754 34.10 -3.65 26.12
CA GLU A 754 33.78 -2.95 27.38
C GLU A 754 32.56 -3.57 28.09
N ASN A 755 31.53 -3.97 27.33
CA ASN A 755 30.36 -4.62 27.91
C ASN A 755 30.71 -5.99 28.50
N ILE A 756 31.50 -6.80 27.80
CA ILE A 756 31.99 -8.10 28.28
C ILE A 756 32.86 -7.94 29.53
N LYS A 757 33.70 -6.91 29.58
CA LYS A 757 34.57 -6.62 30.73
C LYS A 757 33.74 -6.41 32.00
N VAL A 758 32.66 -5.64 31.90
CA VAL A 758 31.72 -5.39 33.00
C VAL A 758 31.00 -6.67 33.43
N LEU A 759 30.55 -7.48 32.46
CA LEU A 759 29.92 -8.77 32.73
C LEU A 759 30.86 -9.72 33.50
N ILE A 760 32.08 -9.91 33.01
CA ILE A 760 33.06 -10.81 33.65
C ILE A 760 33.43 -10.31 35.05
N ALA A 761 33.70 -9.01 35.20
CA ALA A 761 34.06 -8.45 36.50
C ALA A 761 32.99 -8.72 37.57
N ARG A 762 31.70 -8.76 37.20
CA ARG A 762 30.60 -9.05 38.13
C ARG A 762 30.36 -10.55 38.35
N MET A 763 30.58 -11.36 37.33
CA MET A 763 30.33 -12.80 37.39
C MET A 763 31.44 -13.59 38.11
N VAL A 764 32.65 -13.03 38.19
CA VAL A 764 33.84 -13.67 38.80
C VAL A 764 34.08 -13.19 40.25
N GLN A 765 33.60 -12.00 40.65
CA GLN A 765 33.75 -11.52 42.04
C GLN A 765 33.09 -12.46 43.05
N PRO A 766 33.77 -12.87 44.14
CA PRO A 766 33.16 -13.64 45.21
C PRO A 766 32.11 -12.80 45.93
N GLN A 767 30.88 -13.31 46.05
CA GLN A 767 29.83 -12.68 46.85
C GLN A 767 30.32 -12.54 48.30
N SER A 768 30.72 -11.33 48.71
CA SER A 768 30.98 -11.03 50.11
C SER A 768 29.67 -11.21 50.88
N ALA A 769 29.61 -12.26 51.69
CA ALA A 769 28.52 -12.50 52.62
C ALA A 769 28.23 -11.23 53.41
N SER A 770 26.95 -10.85 53.48
CA SER A 770 26.44 -9.73 54.25
C SER A 770 26.85 -9.85 55.72
N HIS A 771 27.85 -9.08 56.13
CA HIS A 771 28.21 -8.90 57.53
C HIS A 771 27.18 -8.01 58.23
N HIS A 772 26.21 -8.62 58.93
CA HIS A 772 25.55 -7.98 60.06
C HIS A 772 26.47 -8.07 61.31
N PRO A 773 26.76 -6.98 62.03
CA PRO A 773 27.59 -7.05 63.22
C PRO A 773 26.79 -7.35 64.49
N HIS A 774 27.26 -8.35 65.22
CA HIS A 774 27.19 -8.59 66.67
C HIS A 774 25.85 -8.77 67.40
N LEU A 775 25.67 -9.95 68.04
CA LEU A 775 25.48 -10.11 69.49
C LEU A 775 25.81 -11.56 69.95
N LEU A 776 26.26 -11.68 71.21
CA LEU A 776 26.99 -12.76 71.90
C LEU A 776 26.20 -14.08 72.18
N PRO A 777 26.88 -15.17 72.63
CA PRO A 777 26.35 -16.54 72.59
C PRO A 777 25.65 -16.97 73.90
N LEU A 778 24.62 -17.80 73.78
CA LEU A 778 24.14 -18.68 74.86
C LEU A 778 23.70 -20.05 74.33
N GLN A 779 23.99 -21.05 75.14
CA GLN A 779 24.03 -22.49 74.88
C GLN A 779 22.66 -23.18 74.78
N SER A 780 22.71 -24.45 74.32
CA SER A 780 21.73 -25.56 74.48
C SER A 780 20.60 -25.59 73.44
N SER A 781 20.27 -26.66 72.70
CA SER A 781 20.48 -28.11 72.89
C SER A 781 20.26 -28.87 71.55
N THR A 782 21.06 -29.91 71.36
CA THR A 782 20.87 -31.14 70.56
C THR A 782 19.51 -31.40 69.88
N LEU A 783 19.55 -31.69 68.56
CA LEU A 783 18.97 -32.91 67.97
C LEU A 783 19.42 -33.10 66.51
N ASP A 784 20.07 -34.24 66.27
CA ASP A 784 20.52 -34.72 64.97
C ASP A 784 19.39 -34.79 63.93
N LYS A 785 19.57 -34.08 62.81
CA LYS A 785 19.03 -34.49 61.51
C LYS A 785 20.11 -34.29 60.45
N LYS A 786 20.61 -35.43 59.97
CA LYS A 786 21.51 -35.59 58.82
C LYS A 786 20.87 -34.93 57.59
N ALA A 787 21.32 -33.74 57.21
CA ALA A 787 20.97 -33.10 55.95
C ALA A 787 21.77 -33.77 54.82
N GLN A 788 21.07 -34.47 53.92
CA GLN A 788 21.62 -34.87 52.63
C GLN A 788 21.61 -33.65 51.71
N SER A 789 22.75 -33.35 51.10
CA SER A 789 22.89 -32.33 50.05
C SER A 789 21.92 -32.58 48.89
N PRO A 790 21.47 -31.52 48.18
CA PRO A 790 20.69 -31.66 46.96
C PRO A 790 21.51 -32.42 45.91
N ARG A 791 20.89 -33.42 45.25
CA ARG A 791 21.48 -34.05 44.06
C ARG A 791 21.28 -33.12 42.86
N THR A 792 22.22 -32.19 42.65
CA THR A 792 22.52 -31.67 41.31
C THR A 792 23.03 -32.83 40.46
N THR A 793 22.65 -32.88 39.17
CA THR A 793 23.18 -33.93 38.29
C THR A 793 24.71 -33.73 38.13
N PRO A 794 25.51 -34.79 37.97
CA PRO A 794 26.95 -34.66 37.75
C PRO A 794 27.31 -33.78 36.55
N GLU A 795 26.45 -33.77 35.52
CA GLU A 795 26.60 -32.97 34.31
C GLU A 795 26.42 -31.47 34.58
N ASP A 796 25.43 -31.07 35.39
CA ASP A 796 25.22 -29.67 35.76
C ASP A 796 26.41 -29.08 36.55
N ILE A 797 27.01 -29.89 37.43
CA ILE A 797 28.18 -29.49 38.23
C ILE A 797 29.40 -29.31 37.33
N GLU A 798 29.57 -30.15 36.32
CA GLU A 798 30.71 -30.07 35.40
C GLU A 798 30.56 -28.90 34.42
N ALA A 799 29.35 -28.65 33.93
CA ALA A 799 29.05 -27.50 33.09
C ALA A 799 29.27 -26.17 33.84
N ASP A 800 28.84 -26.05 35.10
CA ASP A 800 29.04 -24.84 35.91
C ASP A 800 30.53 -24.58 36.18
N LYS A 801 31.32 -25.63 36.46
CA LYS A 801 32.79 -25.52 36.58
C LYS A 801 33.44 -25.06 35.28
N GLN A 802 32.98 -25.56 34.13
CA GLN A 802 33.52 -25.19 32.83
C GLN A 802 33.18 -23.75 32.45
N VAL A 803 31.97 -23.27 32.78
CA VAL A 803 31.60 -21.85 32.63
C VAL A 803 32.45 -20.98 33.55
N GLN A 804 32.60 -21.35 34.83
CA GLN A 804 33.43 -20.61 35.79
C GLN A 804 34.89 -20.53 35.33
N ALA A 805 35.50 -21.65 34.93
CA ALA A 805 36.86 -21.67 34.40
C ALA A 805 37.01 -20.85 33.11
N GLY A 806 35.98 -20.85 32.24
CA GLY A 806 35.95 -20.03 31.03
C GLY A 806 35.87 -18.53 31.32
N LEU A 807 35.10 -18.12 32.33
CA LEU A 807 35.00 -16.74 32.78
C LEU A 807 36.29 -16.25 33.45
N GLU A 808 36.93 -17.08 34.26
CA GLU A 808 38.23 -16.78 34.88
C GLU A 808 39.35 -16.66 33.82
N ALA A 809 39.34 -17.55 32.82
CA ALA A 809 40.25 -17.45 31.68
C ALA A 809 40.02 -16.16 30.89
N ALA A 810 38.77 -15.78 30.63
CA ALA A 810 38.43 -14.51 29.98
C ALA A 810 38.87 -13.30 30.82
N ALA A 811 38.71 -13.35 32.15
CA ALA A 811 39.19 -12.31 33.06
C ALA A 811 40.71 -12.10 32.94
N ALA A 812 41.48 -13.19 32.96
CA ALA A 812 42.94 -13.15 32.76
C ALA A 812 43.34 -12.69 31.34
N GLU A 813 42.58 -13.09 30.32
CA GLU A 813 42.77 -12.65 28.93
C GLU A 813 42.57 -11.12 28.81
N MET A 814 41.65 -10.54 29.58
CA MET A 814 41.35 -9.10 29.61
C MET A 814 42.17 -8.29 30.62
N GLY A 815 43.08 -8.91 31.38
CA GLY A 815 43.89 -8.23 32.40
C GLY A 815 43.09 -7.78 33.62
N LEU A 816 42.03 -8.52 33.97
CA LEU A 816 41.21 -8.34 35.18
C LEU A 816 41.71 -9.22 36.33
N ASP A 817 43.03 -9.37 36.49
CA ASP A 817 43.63 -10.27 37.50
C ASP A 817 43.24 -9.92 38.94
N TRP A 818 42.85 -8.66 39.19
CA TRP A 818 42.34 -8.18 40.47
C TRP A 818 40.97 -8.75 40.86
N VAL A 819 40.22 -9.32 39.91
CA VAL A 819 38.93 -9.97 40.16
C VAL A 819 39.11 -11.43 40.61
N LEU A 820 40.28 -12.02 40.35
CA LEU A 820 40.64 -13.41 40.67
C LEU A 820 41.29 -13.56 42.06
N LEU A 821 41.48 -12.45 42.78
CA LEU A 821 42.04 -12.36 44.14
C LEU A 821 40.90 -12.25 45.15
#